data_AF-A0A6N7FBZ3-F1
#
_entry.id   AF-A0A6N7FBZ3-F1
#
_cell.length_a   1.000
_cell.length_b   1.000
_cell.length_c   1.000
_cell.angle_alpha   90.00
_cell.angle_beta   90.00
_cell.angle_gamma   90.00
#
_symmetry.space_group_name_H-M   'P 1'
#
loop_
_entity.id
_entity.type
_entity.pdbx_description
1 polymer ?
#
loop_
_entity_poly.entity_id
_entity_poly.type
_entity_poly.pdbx_seq_one_letter_code
_entity_poly.pdbx_strand_id
1 'polypeptide(L)'
;MADSARYRLGVDVGGTHTDLVLLNVASGAIAVEKVSSTPANPALGVLDGIGNFVAKGTPPGAIEFFSHGTTITTNALLEMRGARVGLLITRGYRAVQEVQSQARDGNPFDYFYDKPEPLAPQSMTREIGGRVDYEGNELAPLDEDAVRRAVAELHAAGATSFAVCYLFCYTNPSHELRTRELILEALPEASVSLSCEVLPRIREWPRLSTTLLNAYLQPVLVRYIGHLNRELDKGGVETRQRFLMQSNGGVMPFSAAVAGGKTVYTLFSGPAAGARASAYLAGEDAQRGIVTLDMGGTSCDIAFIEGGAPLEVTEVTVARRPLGVPALDLTTISAGGGSIAWIDRGGFLCVGPHSAGADPGPACYGKGGEDPAVTDADVALGYLNPGYFLGGAQTLDAAAAEAALRDKVAGPLGMTVREAAAGIRRIVDMRMADEVKVFAAKRGVDPQDFTLLPFGGAGAVHAAAVADELGIRRILVPPRPGAFSALGLLCTDVVHDYIRSELRPLDQVPPDHAESVYAALEERAKAELAEEGLDSAASVFERELDMRYTGQGYELRVGLSGLGAGGLDAAAMGAARDRFDDHHARIHGHAAKERPVEVVSYRLRVRVAVPKYVPVPAAEFTAAPAPKDAAKGTRAVWFDAATATETTLYERDRLPPGAVLKGPAIVEQFDSTTVAPAGWTASVDGDYNLILTREG
;
A
#
# COMPACT_ATOMS: atom_id res chain seq x y z
N MET A 1 0.78 41.78 10.72
CA MET A 1 1.11 40.38 11.04
C MET A 1 0.36 39.55 10.02
N ALA A 2 1.07 39.00 9.04
CA ALA A 2 0.45 38.18 8.00
C ALA A 2 -0.02 36.89 8.66
N ASP A 3 -1.33 36.65 8.57
CA ASP A 3 -2.00 35.43 8.98
C ASP A 3 -1.35 34.28 8.20
N SER A 4 -0.47 33.50 8.85
CA SER A 4 0.36 32.51 8.17
C SER A 4 -0.55 31.37 7.70
N ALA A 5 -0.95 31.37 6.43
CA ALA A 5 -1.55 30.20 5.82
C ALA A 5 -0.54 29.04 5.94
N ARG A 6 -0.86 28.06 6.78
CA ARG A 6 -0.03 26.87 7.00
C ARG A 6 -0.47 25.79 6.03
N TYR A 7 0.46 25.31 5.23
CA TYR A 7 0.20 24.29 4.22
C TYR A 7 0.66 22.92 4.69
N ARG A 8 -0.04 21.89 4.23
CA ARG A 8 0.34 20.50 4.39
C ARG A 8 0.43 19.85 3.03
N LEU A 9 1.46 19.04 2.82
CA LEU A 9 1.76 18.44 1.53
C LEU A 9 1.80 16.92 1.64
N GLY A 10 0.92 16.25 0.90
CA GLY A 10 0.97 14.80 0.68
C GLY A 10 1.54 14.52 -0.71
N VAL A 11 2.50 13.61 -0.82
CA VAL A 11 3.15 13.26 -2.09
C VAL A 11 3.22 11.75 -2.27
N ASP A 12 2.53 11.23 -3.27
CA ASP A 12 2.59 9.82 -3.65
C ASP A 12 3.35 9.64 -4.97
N VAL A 13 4.40 8.84 -4.94
CA VAL A 13 5.24 8.55 -6.11
C VAL A 13 4.86 7.18 -6.68
N GLY A 14 4.04 7.21 -7.72
CA GLY A 14 3.64 6.05 -8.51
C GLY A 14 4.61 5.74 -9.66
N GLY A 15 4.30 4.66 -10.39
CA GLY A 15 5.10 4.21 -11.54
C GLY A 15 5.04 5.12 -12.76
N THR A 16 3.89 5.77 -13.01
CA THR A 16 3.68 6.65 -14.17
C THR A 16 3.77 8.13 -13.82
N HIS A 17 3.11 8.52 -12.73
CA HIS A 17 3.02 9.90 -12.28
C HIS A 17 3.34 10.00 -10.80
N THR A 18 3.81 11.18 -10.40
CA THR A 18 3.91 11.62 -9.01
C THR A 18 2.75 12.57 -8.74
N ASP A 19 1.94 12.24 -7.76
CA ASP A 19 0.74 12.98 -7.38
C ASP A 19 1.01 13.77 -6.09
N LEU A 20 0.73 15.06 -6.12
CA LEU A 20 0.94 15.96 -4.99
C LEU A 20 -0.37 16.65 -4.62
N VAL A 21 -0.65 16.68 -3.32
CA VAL A 21 -1.84 17.32 -2.74
C VAL A 21 -1.40 18.34 -1.72
N LEU A 22 -1.65 19.62 -2.01
CA LEU A 22 -1.40 20.74 -1.11
C LEU A 22 -2.70 21.16 -0.43
N LEU A 23 -2.77 21.00 0.88
CA LEU A 23 -3.88 21.43 1.71
C LEU A 23 -3.56 22.79 2.36
N ASN A 24 -4.43 23.77 2.16
CA ASN A 24 -4.46 24.99 2.97
C ASN A 24 -5.27 24.72 4.25
N VAL A 25 -4.60 24.71 5.41
CA VAL A 25 -5.25 24.36 6.69
C VAL A 25 -6.28 25.41 7.13
N ALA A 26 -6.11 26.68 6.74
CA ALA A 26 -7.02 27.76 7.14
C ALA A 26 -8.32 27.74 6.34
N SER A 27 -8.27 27.48 5.03
CA SER A 27 -9.45 27.49 4.17
C SER A 27 -10.04 26.11 3.89
N GLY A 28 -9.30 25.03 4.17
CA GLY A 28 -9.65 23.66 3.76
C GLY A 28 -9.47 23.41 2.25
N ALA A 29 -8.97 24.39 1.49
CA ALA A 29 -8.81 24.26 0.05
C ALA A 29 -7.67 23.28 -0.30
N ILE A 30 -7.93 22.44 -1.30
CA ILE A 30 -6.97 21.48 -1.86
C ILE A 30 -6.54 21.95 -3.25
N ALA A 31 -5.23 21.98 -3.48
CA ALA A 31 -4.64 22.07 -4.81
C ALA A 31 -3.91 20.77 -5.14
N VAL A 32 -4.01 20.32 -6.39
CA VAL A 32 -3.41 19.08 -6.88
C VAL A 32 -2.41 19.41 -7.97
N GLU A 33 -1.25 18.76 -7.93
CA GLU A 33 -0.26 18.75 -9.00
C GLU A 33 0.01 17.30 -9.40
N LYS A 34 0.21 17.09 -10.71
CA LYS A 34 0.56 15.80 -11.27
C LYS A 34 1.70 15.99 -12.25
N VAL A 35 2.81 15.33 -11.96
CA VAL A 35 4.03 15.42 -12.76
C VAL A 35 4.48 14.02 -13.18
N SER A 36 5.20 13.92 -14.29
CA SER A 36 5.73 12.64 -14.73
C SER A 36 6.74 12.08 -13.72
N SER A 37 6.62 10.80 -13.39
CA SER A 37 7.62 10.14 -12.54
C SER A 37 8.97 10.08 -13.25
N THR A 38 10.05 10.23 -12.47
CA THR A 38 11.44 10.12 -12.93
C THR A 38 12.06 8.85 -12.33
N PRO A 39 11.96 7.67 -12.96
CA PRO A 39 12.34 6.39 -12.33
C PRO A 39 13.79 6.35 -11.82
N ALA A 40 14.71 7.02 -12.52
CA ALA A 40 16.12 7.08 -12.14
C ALA A 40 16.35 7.92 -10.85
N ASN A 41 15.51 8.93 -10.60
CA ASN A 41 15.55 9.72 -9.38
C ASN A 41 14.16 10.29 -9.06
N PRO A 42 13.33 9.53 -8.32
CA PRO A 42 11.95 9.94 -8.06
C PRO A 42 11.82 11.22 -7.24
N ALA A 43 12.88 11.62 -6.53
CA ALA A 43 12.90 12.88 -5.79
C ALA A 43 12.75 14.10 -6.72
N LEU A 44 13.19 14.01 -7.98
CA LEU A 44 13.05 15.11 -8.94
C LEU A 44 11.58 15.43 -9.22
N GLY A 45 10.75 14.40 -9.46
CA GLY A 45 9.30 14.60 -9.63
C GLY A 45 8.66 15.27 -8.41
N VAL A 46 9.05 14.88 -7.19
CA VAL A 46 8.58 15.53 -5.96
C VAL A 46 8.96 17.01 -5.94
N LEU A 47 10.21 17.35 -6.25
CA LEU A 47 10.71 18.72 -6.22
C LEU A 47 10.10 19.60 -7.32
N ASP A 48 9.91 19.06 -8.52
CA ASP A 48 9.26 19.76 -9.63
C ASP A 48 7.81 20.11 -9.28
N GLY A 49 7.07 19.16 -8.71
CA GLY A 49 5.70 19.40 -8.23
C GLY A 49 5.62 20.46 -7.13
N ILE A 50 6.57 20.45 -6.18
CA ILE A 50 6.69 21.52 -5.17
C ILE A 50 6.98 22.87 -5.85
N GLY A 51 7.89 22.88 -6.82
CA GLY A 51 8.23 24.07 -7.62
C GLY A 51 7.01 24.69 -8.29
N ASN A 52 6.09 23.87 -8.83
CA ASN A 52 4.84 24.35 -9.42
C ASN A 52 3.95 25.07 -8.41
N PHE A 53 3.79 24.53 -7.18
CA PHE A 53 3.04 25.22 -6.12
C PHE A 53 3.70 26.54 -5.73
N VAL A 54 5.03 26.56 -5.62
CA VAL A 54 5.79 27.78 -5.29
C VAL A 54 5.62 28.83 -6.39
N ALA A 55 5.70 28.44 -7.66
CA ALA A 55 5.46 29.33 -8.80
C ALA A 55 4.02 29.89 -8.81
N LYS A 56 3.04 29.14 -8.29
CA LYS A 56 1.65 29.57 -8.11
C LYS A 56 1.42 30.43 -6.86
N GLY A 57 2.48 30.73 -6.10
CA GLY A 57 2.45 31.67 -4.98
C GLY A 57 2.47 31.04 -3.58
N THR A 58 2.64 29.73 -3.45
CA THR A 58 2.79 29.07 -2.14
C THR A 58 4.20 29.32 -1.59
N PRO A 59 4.37 30.00 -0.44
CA PRO A 59 5.69 30.16 0.16
C PRO A 59 6.21 28.80 0.66
N PRO A 60 7.43 28.36 0.30
CA PRO A 60 7.94 27.04 0.69
C PRO A 60 8.06 26.89 2.21
N GLY A 61 8.48 27.95 2.91
CA GLY A 61 8.57 27.97 4.37
C GLY A 61 7.22 27.94 5.10
N ALA A 62 6.09 28.03 4.38
CA ALA A 62 4.76 27.88 4.93
C ALA A 62 4.25 26.43 4.91
N ILE A 63 5.00 25.50 4.32
CA ILE A 63 4.71 24.06 4.34
C ILE A 63 5.21 23.48 5.67
N GLU A 64 4.31 23.26 6.61
CA GLU A 64 4.63 22.80 7.97
C GLU A 64 4.56 21.29 8.13
N PHE A 65 3.97 20.57 7.18
CA PHE A 65 3.82 19.11 7.22
C PHE A 65 4.09 18.53 5.83
N PHE A 66 4.93 17.49 5.78
CA PHE A 66 5.25 16.77 4.57
C PHE A 66 5.07 15.26 4.82
N SER A 67 4.20 14.61 4.05
CA SER A 67 4.01 13.16 4.11
C SER A 67 4.19 12.55 2.73
N HIS A 68 4.90 11.43 2.68
CA HIS A 68 5.39 10.88 1.45
C HIS A 68 5.13 9.37 1.34
N GLY A 69 4.46 8.97 0.26
CA GLY A 69 4.34 7.59 -0.21
C GLY A 69 5.32 7.34 -1.35
N THR A 70 6.01 6.20 -1.34
CA THR A 70 6.97 5.87 -2.39
C THR A 70 7.00 4.38 -2.70
N THR A 71 7.22 4.07 -3.98
CA THR A 71 7.41 2.70 -4.47
C THR A 71 8.88 2.32 -4.60
N ILE A 72 9.82 3.16 -4.15
CA ILE A 72 11.25 2.96 -4.38
C ILE A 72 11.79 1.63 -3.82
N THR A 73 11.34 1.22 -2.63
CA THR A 73 11.78 -0.04 -2.01
C THR A 73 11.14 -1.24 -2.69
N THR A 74 9.86 -1.14 -3.05
CA THR A 74 9.14 -2.16 -3.83
C THR A 74 9.82 -2.38 -5.20
N ASN A 75 10.10 -1.31 -5.94
CA ASN A 75 10.72 -1.38 -7.26
C ASN A 75 12.16 -1.90 -7.17
N ALA A 76 12.95 -1.44 -6.19
CA ALA A 76 14.30 -1.95 -5.98
C ALA A 76 14.32 -3.45 -5.68
N LEU A 77 13.31 -3.98 -4.97
CA LEU A 77 13.18 -5.42 -4.74
C LEU A 77 12.77 -6.18 -6.01
N LEU A 78 11.79 -5.69 -6.76
CA LEU A 78 11.31 -6.32 -7.99
C LEU A 78 12.39 -6.35 -9.08
N GLU A 79 13.17 -5.28 -9.20
CA GLU A 79 14.27 -5.16 -10.16
C GLU A 79 15.59 -5.76 -9.66
N MET A 80 15.61 -6.28 -8.43
CA MET A 80 16.82 -6.80 -7.77
C MET A 80 17.98 -5.78 -7.74
N ARG A 81 17.67 -4.52 -7.41
CA ARG A 81 18.59 -3.36 -7.31
C ARG A 81 18.84 -2.88 -5.87
N GLY A 82 18.88 -3.79 -4.91
CA GLY A 82 19.25 -3.50 -3.52
C GLY A 82 20.74 -3.67 -3.22
N ALA A 83 21.06 -3.64 -1.92
CA ALA A 83 22.42 -3.80 -1.43
C ALA A 83 22.89 -5.25 -1.52
N ARG A 84 24.21 -5.45 -1.65
CA ARG A 84 24.80 -6.79 -1.50
C ARG A 84 24.86 -7.13 -0.01
N VAL A 85 24.07 -8.12 0.40
CA VAL A 85 23.89 -8.49 1.81
C VAL A 85 24.83 -9.62 2.21
N GLY A 86 25.55 -9.44 3.32
CA GLY A 86 26.22 -10.52 4.05
C GLY A 86 25.32 -11.05 5.17
N LEU A 87 25.09 -12.35 5.23
CA LEU A 87 24.26 -13.00 6.27
C LEU A 87 25.13 -13.68 7.32
N LEU A 88 24.93 -13.32 8.58
CA LEU A 88 25.47 -14.04 9.74
C LEU A 88 24.31 -14.81 10.40
N ILE A 89 24.46 -16.13 10.51
CA ILE A 89 23.42 -17.04 10.99
C ILE A 89 24.01 -18.05 11.98
N THR A 90 23.18 -18.60 12.87
CA THR A 90 23.65 -19.62 13.83
C THR A 90 24.22 -20.84 13.10
N ARG A 91 25.31 -21.40 13.63
CA ARG A 91 25.92 -22.64 13.12
C ARG A 91 24.91 -23.78 13.03
N GLY A 92 24.90 -24.47 11.90
CA GLY A 92 23.98 -25.55 11.53
C GLY A 92 22.72 -25.09 10.78
N TYR A 93 22.53 -23.77 10.58
CA TYR A 93 21.31 -23.19 9.99
C TYR A 93 21.57 -22.48 8.65
N ARG A 94 22.72 -22.72 8.02
CA ARG A 94 23.09 -22.07 6.75
C ARG A 94 22.05 -22.18 5.64
N ALA A 95 21.30 -23.28 5.59
CA ALA A 95 20.41 -23.64 4.49
C ALA A 95 18.95 -23.16 4.66
N VAL A 96 18.63 -22.38 5.70
CA VAL A 96 17.24 -21.96 5.98
C VAL A 96 16.63 -21.21 4.80
N GLN A 97 17.39 -20.35 4.11
CA GLN A 97 16.92 -19.60 2.94
C GLN A 97 16.69 -20.47 1.71
N GLU A 98 17.50 -21.52 1.53
CA GLU A 98 17.41 -22.44 0.42
C GLU A 98 16.28 -23.43 0.62
N VAL A 99 16.01 -23.86 1.86
CA VAL A 99 14.92 -24.80 2.18
C VAL A 99 13.58 -24.08 2.19
N GLN A 100 13.49 -22.90 2.81
CA GLN A 100 12.24 -22.14 3.01
C GLN A 100 11.18 -23.00 3.72
N SER A 101 9.90 -22.85 3.37
CA SER A 101 8.81 -23.73 3.82
C SER A 101 8.60 -24.95 2.92
N GLN A 102 9.41 -25.13 1.87
CA GLN A 102 9.19 -26.08 0.76
C GLN A 102 7.88 -25.87 -0.02
N ALA A 103 7.08 -24.85 0.32
CA ALA A 103 5.91 -24.45 -0.44
C ALA A 103 6.34 -23.88 -1.81
N ARG A 104 5.46 -24.04 -2.80
CA ARG A 104 5.59 -23.46 -4.13
C ARG A 104 4.52 -22.40 -4.28
N ASP A 105 4.89 -21.21 -4.73
CA ASP A 105 3.90 -20.21 -5.10
C ASP A 105 3.31 -20.52 -6.48
N GLY A 106 2.03 -20.21 -6.65
CA GLY A 106 1.28 -20.57 -7.85
C GLY A 106 0.90 -22.05 -7.88
N ASN A 107 1.44 -22.82 -8.83
CA ASN A 107 1.07 -24.21 -9.04
C ASN A 107 1.86 -25.16 -8.11
N PRO A 108 1.21 -25.78 -7.10
CA PRO A 108 1.91 -26.70 -6.20
C PRO A 108 2.46 -27.95 -6.91
N PHE A 109 1.97 -28.27 -8.11
CA PHE A 109 2.38 -29.43 -8.89
C PHE A 109 3.50 -29.14 -9.90
N ASP A 110 4.07 -27.93 -9.91
CA ASP A 110 5.16 -27.59 -10.81
C ASP A 110 6.48 -28.28 -10.38
N TYR A 111 6.88 -29.30 -11.14
CA TYR A 111 8.14 -30.03 -10.91
C TYR A 111 9.38 -29.22 -11.30
N PHE A 112 9.24 -28.20 -12.15
CA PHE A 112 10.32 -27.33 -12.61
C PHE A 112 10.31 -25.98 -11.87
N TYR A 113 9.70 -25.96 -10.69
CA TYR A 113 9.56 -24.77 -9.88
C TYR A 113 10.92 -24.14 -9.51
N ASP A 114 11.13 -22.92 -9.97
CA ASP A 114 12.30 -22.11 -9.62
C ASP A 114 12.00 -21.18 -8.44
N LYS A 115 12.82 -21.27 -7.39
CA LYS A 115 12.75 -20.37 -6.22
C LYS A 115 13.20 -18.95 -6.60
N PRO A 116 12.69 -17.92 -5.92
CA PRO A 116 13.19 -16.56 -6.10
C PRO A 116 14.69 -16.49 -5.77
N GLU A 117 15.42 -15.62 -6.47
CA GLU A 117 16.86 -15.41 -6.27
C GLU A 117 17.17 -15.09 -4.79
N PRO A 118 18.15 -15.74 -4.16
CA PRO A 118 18.47 -15.48 -2.76
C PRO A 118 19.11 -14.09 -2.58
N LEU A 119 18.59 -13.30 -1.64
CA LEU A 119 19.16 -12.00 -1.26
C LEU A 119 20.56 -12.10 -0.62
N ALA A 120 20.86 -13.25 0.00
CA ALA A 120 22.16 -13.59 0.55
C ALA A 120 22.49 -15.05 0.16
N PRO A 121 23.07 -15.29 -1.03
CA PRO A 121 23.44 -16.65 -1.46
C PRO A 121 24.44 -17.29 -0.48
N GLN A 122 24.60 -18.62 -0.53
CA GLN A 122 25.53 -19.36 0.34
C GLN A 122 26.96 -18.77 0.41
N SER A 123 27.47 -18.23 -0.70
CA SER A 123 28.76 -17.54 -0.77
C SER A 123 28.83 -16.27 0.11
N MET A 124 27.69 -15.64 0.35
CA MET A 124 27.49 -14.45 1.17
C MET A 124 26.92 -14.77 2.57
N THR A 125 26.85 -16.05 2.95
CA THR A 125 26.35 -16.51 4.26
C THR A 125 27.47 -17.09 5.09
N ARG A 126 27.55 -16.74 6.37
CA ARG A 126 28.52 -17.27 7.35
C ARG A 126 27.84 -17.75 8.60
N GLU A 127 28.27 -18.92 9.07
CA GLU A 127 27.78 -19.55 10.27
C GLU A 127 28.61 -19.13 11.47
N ILE A 128 27.97 -18.59 12.50
CA ILE A 128 28.60 -18.11 13.71
C ILE A 128 28.33 -19.08 14.87
N GLY A 129 29.38 -19.37 15.64
CA GLY A 129 29.29 -20.18 16.86
C GLY A 129 28.62 -19.41 18.00
N GLY A 130 27.96 -20.14 18.89
CA GLY A 130 27.13 -19.58 19.96
C GLY A 130 25.72 -20.19 19.91
N ARG A 131 25.07 -20.33 21.06
CA ARG A 131 23.73 -20.91 21.14
C ARG A 131 22.97 -20.37 22.35
N VAL A 132 21.74 -19.95 22.08
CA VAL A 132 20.70 -19.66 23.07
C VAL A 132 19.60 -20.71 22.92
N ASP A 133 18.97 -21.14 24.01
CA ASP A 133 17.81 -22.04 23.99
C ASP A 133 16.46 -21.30 23.90
N TYR A 134 15.35 -22.05 23.91
CA TYR A 134 14.01 -21.46 23.78
C TYR A 134 13.56 -20.64 25.01
N GLU A 135 14.19 -20.85 26.17
CA GLU A 135 13.95 -20.12 27.41
C GLU A 135 14.82 -18.85 27.51
N GLY A 136 15.77 -18.68 26.58
CA GLY A 136 16.69 -17.54 26.53
C GLY A 136 18.00 -17.78 27.28
N ASN A 137 18.26 -19.00 27.78
CA ASN A 137 19.51 -19.32 28.43
C ASN A 137 20.63 -19.46 27.39
N GLU A 138 21.80 -18.91 27.71
CA GLU A 138 23.00 -19.10 26.90
C GLU A 138 23.58 -20.50 27.13
N LEU A 139 23.54 -21.34 26.10
CA LEU A 139 24.11 -22.69 26.11
C LEU A 139 25.58 -22.69 25.69
N ALA A 140 25.97 -21.76 24.81
CA ALA A 140 27.34 -21.59 24.36
C ALA A 140 27.59 -20.11 24.03
N PRO A 141 28.74 -19.54 24.44
CA PRO A 141 29.05 -18.14 24.20
C PRO A 141 29.22 -17.83 22.71
N LEU A 142 28.95 -16.57 22.34
CA LEU A 142 29.18 -16.06 20.99
C LEU A 142 30.67 -16.20 20.60
N ASP A 143 30.93 -16.76 19.43
CA ASP A 143 32.28 -16.83 18.85
C ASP A 143 32.62 -15.48 18.18
N GLU A 144 33.07 -14.50 18.97
CA GLU A 144 33.37 -13.14 18.49
C GLU A 144 34.46 -13.13 17.41
N ASP A 145 35.47 -14.00 17.51
CA ASP A 145 36.53 -14.10 16.51
C ASP A 145 35.98 -14.62 15.16
N ALA A 146 35.03 -15.55 15.18
CA ALA A 146 34.32 -15.97 13.97
C ALA A 146 33.50 -14.85 13.37
N VAL A 147 32.85 -14.00 14.18
CA VAL A 147 32.16 -12.81 13.67
C VAL A 147 33.14 -11.90 12.95
N ARG A 148 34.27 -11.55 13.56
CA ARG A 148 35.27 -10.65 12.95
C ARG A 148 35.81 -11.19 11.63
N ARG A 149 36.12 -12.49 11.57
CA ARG A 149 36.55 -13.15 10.32
C ARG A 149 35.44 -13.12 9.26
N ALA A 150 34.21 -13.47 9.64
CA ALA A 150 33.07 -13.46 8.73
C ALA A 150 32.82 -12.08 8.13
N VAL A 151 32.87 -11.03 8.95
CA VAL A 151 32.69 -9.64 8.50
C VAL A 151 33.77 -9.24 7.50
N ALA A 152 35.04 -9.54 7.79
CA ALA A 152 36.15 -9.24 6.87
C ALA A 152 36.01 -9.97 5.52
N GLU A 153 35.66 -11.26 5.54
CA GLU A 153 35.44 -12.05 4.33
C GLU A 153 34.26 -11.56 3.49
N LEU A 154 33.13 -11.27 4.13
CA LEU A 154 31.92 -10.80 3.47
C LEU A 154 32.12 -9.40 2.87
N HIS A 155 32.81 -8.52 3.60
CA HIS A 155 33.17 -7.20 3.09
C HIS A 155 34.12 -7.30 1.90
N ALA A 156 35.13 -8.18 1.94
CA ALA A 156 36.00 -8.45 0.80
C ALA A 156 35.23 -9.00 -0.43
N ALA A 157 34.11 -9.70 -0.21
CA ALA A 157 33.19 -10.15 -1.25
C ALA A 157 32.18 -9.05 -1.71
N GLY A 158 32.29 -7.84 -1.16
CA GLY A 158 31.51 -6.66 -1.52
C GLY A 158 30.24 -6.44 -0.69
N ALA A 159 30.07 -7.10 0.46
CA ALA A 159 28.95 -6.82 1.35
C ALA A 159 29.04 -5.39 1.90
N THR A 160 27.98 -4.61 1.69
CA THR A 160 27.84 -3.25 2.26
C THR A 160 26.73 -3.19 3.32
N SER A 161 25.94 -4.25 3.44
CA SER A 161 24.86 -4.40 4.39
C SER A 161 24.89 -5.80 4.99
N PHE A 162 24.56 -5.93 6.27
CA PHE A 162 24.63 -7.17 7.02
C PHE A 162 23.28 -7.51 7.65
N ALA A 163 22.83 -8.75 7.45
CA ALA A 163 21.71 -9.33 8.17
C ALA A 163 22.26 -10.29 9.24
N VAL A 164 21.76 -10.17 10.46
CA VAL A 164 22.11 -11.08 11.56
C VAL A 164 20.82 -11.77 12.02
N CYS A 165 20.80 -13.09 11.95
CA CYS A 165 19.65 -13.89 12.35
C CYS A 165 20.10 -15.10 13.15
N TYR A 166 19.98 -15.03 14.47
CA TYR A 166 20.27 -16.13 15.36
C TYR A 166 18.99 -16.77 15.89
N LEU A 167 19.08 -18.03 16.31
CA LEU A 167 17.96 -18.70 16.95
C LEU A 167 17.64 -18.06 18.30
N PHE A 168 16.35 -17.98 18.61
CA PHE A 168 15.83 -17.51 19.90
C PHE A 168 16.29 -16.09 20.30
N CYS A 169 16.75 -15.29 19.33
CA CYS A 169 17.14 -13.89 19.55
C CYS A 169 15.99 -13.00 20.06
N TYR A 170 14.75 -13.38 19.78
CA TYR A 170 13.54 -12.72 20.29
C TYR A 170 13.34 -12.95 21.80
N THR A 171 13.92 -14.00 22.37
CA THR A 171 13.92 -14.26 23.81
C THR A 171 15.15 -13.64 24.48
N ASN A 172 16.32 -13.79 23.87
CA ASN A 172 17.58 -13.20 24.34
C ASN A 172 18.36 -12.60 23.15
N PRO A 173 18.37 -11.26 22.99
CA PRO A 173 18.99 -10.60 21.83
C PRO A 173 20.51 -10.40 21.98
N SER A 174 21.11 -10.77 23.11
CA SER A 174 22.51 -10.41 23.46
C SER A 174 23.53 -10.74 22.37
N HIS A 175 23.43 -11.92 21.74
CA HIS A 175 24.36 -12.34 20.67
C HIS A 175 24.21 -11.49 19.40
N GLU A 176 23.00 -11.11 19.02
CA GLU A 176 22.76 -10.26 17.86
C GLU A 176 23.24 -8.83 18.11
N LEU A 177 22.94 -8.28 19.29
CA LEU A 177 23.40 -6.95 19.71
C LEU A 177 24.92 -6.86 19.71
N ARG A 178 25.60 -7.85 20.32
CA ARG A 178 27.06 -7.91 20.31
C ARG A 178 27.61 -8.07 18.90
N THR A 179 26.99 -8.88 18.05
CA THR A 179 27.40 -9.03 16.65
C THR A 179 27.36 -7.70 15.89
N ARG A 180 26.33 -6.86 16.10
CA ARG A 180 26.28 -5.51 15.50
C ARG A 180 27.45 -4.65 15.95
N GLU A 181 27.77 -4.63 17.24
CA GLU A 181 28.91 -3.87 17.77
C GLU A 181 30.20 -4.28 17.05
N LEU A 182 30.44 -5.59 16.92
CA LEU A 182 31.62 -6.14 16.23
C LEU A 182 31.67 -5.75 14.74
N ILE A 183 30.51 -5.70 14.06
CA ILE A 183 30.41 -5.25 12.68
C ILE A 183 30.76 -3.76 12.57
N LEU A 184 30.18 -2.91 13.40
CA LEU A 184 30.36 -1.45 13.35
C LEU A 184 31.76 -1.02 13.83
N GLU A 185 32.38 -1.77 14.75
CA GLU A 185 33.80 -1.61 15.12
C GLU A 185 34.72 -1.78 13.89
N ALA A 186 34.41 -2.74 13.02
CA ALA A 186 35.21 -3.05 11.84
C ALA A 186 34.84 -2.18 10.62
N LEU A 187 33.56 -1.87 10.46
CA LEU A 187 32.97 -1.18 9.32
C LEU A 187 31.92 -0.16 9.80
N PRO A 188 32.34 1.06 10.21
CA PRO A 188 31.42 2.06 10.77
C PRO A 188 30.29 2.48 9.83
N GLU A 189 30.51 2.41 8.52
CA GLU A 189 29.54 2.79 7.48
C GLU A 189 28.60 1.64 7.07
N ALA A 190 28.77 0.44 7.63
CA ALA A 190 27.96 -0.70 7.28
C ALA A 190 26.53 -0.57 7.81
N SER A 191 25.55 -0.91 6.97
CA SER A 191 24.17 -1.09 7.45
C SER A 191 24.05 -2.45 8.13
N VAL A 192 23.41 -2.51 9.31
CA VAL A 192 23.20 -3.74 10.06
C VAL A 192 21.73 -3.90 10.42
N SER A 193 21.14 -5.03 10.05
CA SER A 193 19.77 -5.42 10.40
C SER A 193 19.81 -6.62 11.33
N LEU A 194 19.32 -6.44 12.56
CA LEU A 194 19.18 -7.50 13.55
C LEU A 194 17.77 -8.08 13.50
N SER A 195 17.66 -9.41 13.49
CA SER A 195 16.37 -10.07 13.42
C SER A 195 15.53 -9.87 14.70
N CYS A 196 16.17 -9.64 15.85
CA CYS A 196 15.49 -9.27 17.10
C CYS A 196 14.94 -7.83 17.09
N GLU A 197 15.34 -6.98 16.15
CA GLU A 197 14.82 -5.61 16.01
C GLU A 197 13.82 -5.51 14.87
N VAL A 198 14.11 -6.18 13.74
CA VAL A 198 13.25 -6.19 12.54
C VAL A 198 11.96 -6.98 12.80
N LEU A 199 12.07 -8.19 13.35
CA LEU A 199 10.91 -9.05 13.56
C LEU A 199 11.16 -10.05 14.72
N PRO A 200 11.06 -9.60 15.99
CA PRO A 200 11.29 -10.44 17.16
C PRO A 200 10.14 -11.44 17.41
N ARG A 201 9.96 -12.37 16.47
CA ARG A 201 8.94 -13.43 16.52
C ARG A 201 9.51 -14.83 16.36
N ILE A 202 8.75 -15.82 16.82
CA ILE A 202 9.05 -17.25 16.62
C ILE A 202 9.14 -17.62 15.12
N ARG A 203 9.74 -18.78 14.81
CA ARG A 203 10.01 -19.31 13.45
C ARG A 203 11.08 -18.53 12.68
N GLU A 204 12.15 -19.22 12.36
CA GLU A 204 13.35 -18.66 11.76
C GLU A 204 13.18 -18.24 10.30
N TRP A 205 12.38 -18.93 9.48
CA TRP A 205 12.27 -18.60 8.05
C TRP A 205 11.59 -17.24 7.79
N PRO A 206 10.35 -16.96 8.27
CA PRO A 206 9.72 -15.65 8.07
C PRO A 206 10.55 -14.51 8.67
N ARG A 207 11.18 -14.75 9.84
CA ARG A 207 12.08 -13.79 10.49
C ARG A 207 13.34 -13.52 9.67
N LEU A 208 14.00 -14.55 9.16
CA LEU A 208 15.16 -14.43 8.28
C LEU A 208 14.80 -13.70 6.98
N SER A 209 13.71 -14.08 6.32
CA SER A 209 13.24 -13.45 5.09
C SER A 209 13.00 -11.94 5.28
N THR A 210 12.28 -11.57 6.35
CA THR A 210 12.02 -10.16 6.69
C THR A 210 13.31 -9.40 7.00
N THR A 211 14.23 -10.01 7.74
CA THR A 211 15.53 -9.39 8.09
C THR A 211 16.42 -9.19 6.86
N LEU A 212 16.44 -10.16 5.94
CA LEU A 212 17.15 -10.05 4.67
C LEU A 212 16.55 -8.96 3.79
N LEU A 213 15.23 -8.85 3.69
CA LEU A 213 14.54 -7.77 2.98
C LEU A 213 14.93 -6.41 3.56
N ASN A 214 14.97 -6.28 4.90
CA ASN A 214 15.38 -5.04 5.55
C ASN A 214 16.83 -4.68 5.19
N ALA A 215 17.78 -5.61 5.36
CA ALA A 215 19.19 -5.39 5.05
C ALA A 215 19.41 -5.05 3.58
N TYR A 216 18.66 -5.68 2.67
CA TYR A 216 18.76 -5.46 1.24
C TYR A 216 18.29 -4.05 0.83
N LEU A 217 17.22 -3.56 1.46
CA LEU A 217 16.55 -2.31 1.06
C LEU A 217 16.99 -1.08 1.86
N GLN A 218 17.51 -1.25 3.07
CA GLN A 218 17.87 -0.14 3.95
C GLN A 218 18.81 0.88 3.28
N PRO A 219 19.91 0.48 2.59
CA PRO A 219 20.78 1.46 1.93
C PRO A 219 20.09 2.24 0.79
N VAL A 220 19.13 1.62 0.11
CA VAL A 220 18.35 2.28 -0.95
C VAL A 220 17.48 3.38 -0.34
N LEU A 221 16.77 3.06 0.74
CA LEU A 221 15.88 4.00 1.42
C LEU A 221 16.66 5.15 2.08
N VAL A 222 17.75 4.85 2.79
CA VAL A 222 18.59 5.85 3.48
C VAL A 222 19.15 6.87 2.49
N ARG A 223 19.68 6.42 1.34
CA ARG A 223 20.20 7.31 0.30
C ARG A 223 19.09 8.21 -0.26
N TYR A 224 17.92 7.65 -0.51
CA TYR A 224 16.77 8.37 -1.05
C TYR A 224 16.26 9.45 -0.08
N ILE A 225 15.95 9.07 1.16
CA ILE A 225 15.49 10.00 2.19
C ILE A 225 16.55 11.07 2.42
N GLY A 226 17.83 10.70 2.52
CA GLY A 226 18.91 11.66 2.70
C GLY A 226 19.02 12.68 1.55
N HIS A 227 18.84 12.25 0.30
CA HIS A 227 18.79 13.18 -0.85
C HIS A 227 17.58 14.09 -0.80
N LEU A 228 16.37 13.52 -0.64
CA LEU A 228 15.12 14.27 -0.59
C LEU A 228 15.14 15.31 0.54
N ASN A 229 15.62 14.93 1.73
CA ASN A 229 15.74 15.81 2.89
C ASN A 229 16.58 17.06 2.58
N ARG A 230 17.77 16.86 1.96
CA ARG A 230 18.66 17.96 1.56
C ARG A 230 18.05 18.87 0.50
N GLU A 231 17.35 18.32 -0.47
CA GLU A 231 16.74 19.13 -1.53
C GLU A 231 15.50 19.89 -1.05
N LEU A 232 14.70 19.30 -0.13
CA LEU A 232 13.62 20.02 0.56
C LEU A 232 14.16 21.21 1.36
N ASP A 233 15.25 21.02 2.11
CA ASP A 233 15.92 22.09 2.85
C ASP A 233 16.39 23.22 1.92
N LYS A 234 17.07 22.87 0.82
CA LYS A 234 17.51 23.85 -0.20
C LYS A 234 16.33 24.58 -0.86
N GLY A 235 15.20 23.91 -1.03
CA GLY A 235 13.97 24.47 -1.57
C GLY A 235 13.19 25.35 -0.58
N GLY A 236 13.66 25.48 0.66
CA GLY A 236 13.04 26.30 1.71
C GLY A 236 11.88 25.62 2.45
N VAL A 237 11.68 24.31 2.27
CA VAL A 237 10.68 23.51 3.00
C VAL A 237 11.34 22.97 4.27
N GLU A 238 11.55 23.81 5.27
CA GLU A 238 12.40 23.51 6.46
C GLU A 238 11.69 22.73 7.58
N THR A 239 10.45 22.28 7.38
CA THR A 239 9.70 21.57 8.42
C THR A 239 10.39 20.28 8.85
N ARG A 240 10.36 20.01 10.17
CA ARG A 240 10.81 18.74 10.76
C ARG A 240 9.74 17.65 10.71
N GLN A 241 8.49 18.01 10.44
CA GLN A 241 7.37 17.06 10.31
C GLN A 241 7.40 16.43 8.91
N ARG A 242 8.37 15.53 8.70
CA ARG A 242 8.56 14.77 7.46
C ARG A 242 8.29 13.31 7.72
N PHE A 243 7.24 12.80 7.07
CA PHE A 243 6.68 11.49 7.33
C PHE A 243 6.73 10.62 6.08
N LEU A 244 6.86 9.31 6.29
CA LEU A 244 6.84 8.27 5.27
C LEU A 244 5.68 7.31 5.55
N MET A 245 4.92 6.97 4.52
CA MET A 245 3.82 6.01 4.62
C MET A 245 4.35 4.59 4.88
N GLN A 246 3.61 3.85 5.68
CA GLN A 246 3.88 2.46 6.03
C GLN A 246 2.82 1.52 5.45
N SER A 247 3.15 0.22 5.33
CA SER A 247 2.25 -0.82 4.84
C SER A 247 0.99 -0.98 5.70
N ASN A 248 1.05 -0.67 7.00
CA ASN A 248 -0.08 -0.72 7.94
C ASN A 248 -1.05 0.48 7.80
N GLY A 249 -0.81 1.35 6.81
CA GLY A 249 -1.59 2.55 6.57
C GLY A 249 -1.34 3.69 7.57
N GLY A 250 -0.37 3.57 8.47
CA GLY A 250 0.14 4.67 9.29
C GLY A 250 1.31 5.38 8.61
N VAL A 251 1.78 6.47 9.21
CA VAL A 251 3.05 7.09 8.83
C VAL A 251 4.10 6.97 9.93
N MET A 252 5.38 7.08 9.57
CA MET A 252 6.50 7.20 10.50
C MET A 252 7.40 8.36 10.10
N PRO A 253 8.08 9.04 11.04
CA PRO A 253 9.05 10.07 10.71
C PRO A 253 10.20 9.55 9.83
N PHE A 254 10.78 10.43 9.00
CA PHE A 254 11.96 10.11 8.18
C PHE A 254 13.13 9.60 9.02
N SER A 255 13.34 10.16 10.21
CA SER A 255 14.37 9.72 11.17
C SER A 255 14.17 8.26 11.59
N ALA A 256 12.94 7.88 11.90
CA ALA A 256 12.58 6.51 12.28
C ALA A 256 12.80 5.52 11.13
N ALA A 257 12.42 5.92 9.90
CA ALA A 257 12.58 5.09 8.71
C ALA A 257 14.06 4.74 8.39
N VAL A 258 15.00 5.64 8.74
CA VAL A 258 16.43 5.46 8.51
C VAL A 258 17.20 4.90 9.70
N ALA A 259 16.60 4.85 10.90
CA ALA A 259 17.24 4.38 12.14
C ALA A 259 17.59 2.86 12.15
N GLY A 260 17.24 2.13 11.09
CA GLY A 260 17.42 0.68 10.97
C GLY A 260 16.23 -0.10 11.50
N GLY A 261 16.05 -1.34 11.04
CA GLY A 261 14.95 -2.22 11.45
C GLY A 261 13.56 -1.91 10.88
N LYS A 262 13.29 -0.66 10.47
CA LYS A 262 11.95 -0.21 10.02
C LYS A 262 11.79 -0.07 8.50
N THR A 263 12.81 -0.34 7.68
CA THR A 263 12.74 -0.16 6.22
C THR A 263 11.68 -1.06 5.57
N VAL A 264 11.51 -2.28 6.06
CA VAL A 264 10.52 -3.24 5.54
C VAL A 264 9.07 -2.75 5.60
N TYR A 265 8.74 -1.83 6.52
CA TYR A 265 7.41 -1.24 6.63
C TYR A 265 7.07 -0.29 5.48
N THR A 266 8.03 0.03 4.60
CA THR A 266 7.80 0.93 3.45
C THR A 266 7.37 0.18 2.20
N LEU A 267 7.40 -1.15 2.21
CA LEU A 267 6.93 -1.98 1.09
C LEU A 267 5.40 -1.85 0.96
N PHE A 268 4.88 -1.72 -0.26
CA PHE A 268 3.44 -1.52 -0.51
C PHE A 268 2.80 -0.28 0.16
N SER A 269 3.54 0.80 0.40
CA SER A 269 3.02 1.97 1.12
C SER A 269 1.97 2.79 0.33
N GLY A 270 2.08 2.87 -1.00
CA GLY A 270 1.21 3.73 -1.83
C GLY A 270 -0.28 3.37 -1.73
N PRO A 271 -0.68 2.13 -2.10
CA PRO A 271 -2.06 1.67 -2.00
C PRO A 271 -2.64 1.74 -0.58
N ALA A 272 -1.79 1.61 0.44
CA ALA A 272 -2.22 1.71 1.84
C ALA A 272 -2.76 3.11 2.20
N ALA A 273 -2.22 4.16 1.58
CA ALA A 273 -2.68 5.53 1.77
C ALA A 273 -4.12 5.71 1.26
N GLY A 274 -4.40 5.20 0.05
CA GLY A 274 -5.73 5.26 -0.56
C GLY A 274 -6.78 4.49 0.23
N ALA A 275 -6.46 3.26 0.66
CA ALA A 275 -7.36 2.45 1.50
C ALA A 275 -7.68 3.14 2.85
N ARG A 276 -6.69 3.78 3.48
CA ARG A 276 -6.92 4.58 4.69
C ARG A 276 -7.75 5.83 4.44
N ALA A 277 -7.52 6.52 3.33
CA ALA A 277 -8.34 7.66 2.92
C ALA A 277 -9.79 7.24 2.72
N SER A 278 -10.04 6.10 2.06
CA SER A 278 -11.37 5.53 1.87
C SER A 278 -12.05 5.26 3.22
N ALA A 279 -11.35 4.69 4.19
CA ALA A 279 -11.92 4.41 5.51
C ALA A 279 -12.25 5.69 6.31
N TYR A 280 -11.43 6.73 6.14
CA TYR A 280 -11.57 7.98 6.88
C TYR A 280 -12.55 8.98 6.25
N LEU A 281 -12.55 9.10 4.92
CA LEU A 281 -13.29 10.13 4.18
C LEU A 281 -14.65 9.67 3.66
N ALA A 282 -14.90 8.37 3.55
CA ALA A 282 -16.16 7.86 2.99
C ALA A 282 -17.32 7.80 4.00
N GLY A 283 -17.14 8.31 5.22
CA GLY A 283 -18.22 8.48 6.20
C GLY A 283 -18.99 7.18 6.49
N GLU A 284 -20.32 7.21 6.33
CA GLU A 284 -21.18 6.04 6.55
C GLU A 284 -20.90 4.88 5.59
N ASP A 285 -20.45 5.14 4.35
CA ASP A 285 -20.15 4.08 3.39
C ASP A 285 -18.99 3.20 3.91
N ALA A 286 -18.01 3.79 4.60
CA ALA A 286 -16.93 3.03 5.24
C ALA A 286 -17.44 2.10 6.35
N GLN A 287 -18.53 2.47 7.04
CA GLN A 287 -19.17 1.64 8.07
C GLN A 287 -19.98 0.49 7.46
N ARG A 288 -20.64 0.72 6.33
CA ARG A 288 -21.44 -0.29 5.62
C ARG A 288 -20.57 -1.32 4.90
N GLY A 289 -19.44 -0.87 4.36
CA GLY A 289 -18.49 -1.71 3.64
C GLY A 289 -18.07 -1.06 2.32
N ILE A 290 -16.77 -0.98 2.07
CA ILE A 290 -16.21 -0.49 0.79
C ILE A 290 -15.30 -1.54 0.17
N VAL A 291 -15.39 -1.69 -1.16
CA VAL A 291 -14.34 -2.28 -2.00
C VAL A 291 -13.65 -1.16 -2.74
N THR A 292 -12.33 -1.02 -2.57
CA THR A 292 -11.57 -0.03 -3.33
C THR A 292 -11.17 -0.56 -4.70
N LEU A 293 -11.07 0.34 -5.67
CA LEU A 293 -10.54 0.05 -6.99
C LEU A 293 -9.57 1.16 -7.40
N ASP A 294 -8.31 1.04 -7.00
CA ASP A 294 -7.25 1.98 -7.38
C ASP A 294 -6.65 1.55 -8.72
N MET A 295 -7.05 2.16 -9.83
CA MET A 295 -6.47 1.83 -11.14
C MET A 295 -5.58 2.94 -11.65
N GLY A 296 -4.29 2.63 -11.74
CA GLY A 296 -3.25 3.51 -12.29
C GLY A 296 -2.91 3.18 -13.75
N GLY A 297 -1.70 3.56 -14.16
CA GLY A 297 -1.18 3.25 -15.49
C GLY A 297 -0.63 1.82 -15.63
N THR A 298 -0.25 1.14 -14.55
CA THR A 298 0.45 -0.16 -14.62
C THR A 298 -0.28 -1.28 -13.90
N SER A 299 -0.96 -0.97 -12.81
CA SER A 299 -1.65 -1.93 -11.95
C SER A 299 -3.01 -1.41 -11.49
N CYS A 300 -3.77 -2.32 -10.88
CA CYS A 300 -4.91 -1.98 -10.05
C CYS A 300 -4.76 -2.61 -8.66
N ASP A 301 -5.02 -1.84 -7.60
CA ASP A 301 -4.96 -2.26 -6.21
C ASP A 301 -6.36 -2.29 -5.58
N ILE A 302 -6.66 -3.38 -4.86
CA ILE A 302 -7.99 -3.67 -4.29
C ILE A 302 -7.85 -3.91 -2.78
N ALA A 303 -8.74 -3.29 -2.00
CA ALA A 303 -8.90 -3.43 -0.55
C ALA A 303 -10.38 -3.63 -0.22
N PHE A 304 -10.68 -4.32 0.88
CA PHE A 304 -11.98 -4.10 1.56
C PHE A 304 -11.79 -3.37 2.87
N ILE A 305 -12.80 -2.53 3.16
CA ILE A 305 -12.96 -1.77 4.39
C ILE A 305 -14.26 -2.23 5.01
N GLU A 306 -14.19 -2.64 6.27
CA GLU A 306 -15.31 -3.20 7.01
C GLU A 306 -15.36 -2.53 8.38
N GLY A 307 -16.57 -2.14 8.83
CA GLY A 307 -16.73 -1.47 10.13
C GLY A 307 -15.93 -0.17 10.27
N GLY A 308 -15.66 0.53 9.16
CA GLY A 308 -14.92 1.79 9.14
C GLY A 308 -13.40 1.67 9.18
N ALA A 309 -12.82 0.48 9.03
CA ALA A 309 -11.37 0.30 8.99
C ALA A 309 -10.95 -0.64 7.84
N PRO A 310 -9.81 -0.37 7.18
CA PRO A 310 -9.21 -1.34 6.27
C PRO A 310 -8.79 -2.58 7.06
N LEU A 311 -8.96 -3.76 6.47
CA LEU A 311 -8.48 -4.99 7.09
C LEU A 311 -6.95 -5.04 7.09
N GLU A 312 -6.39 -5.77 8.05
CA GLU A 312 -4.95 -5.90 8.25
C GLU A 312 -4.52 -7.35 8.35
N VAL A 313 -3.33 -7.66 7.82
CA VAL A 313 -2.66 -8.95 7.89
C VAL A 313 -1.33 -8.83 8.64
N THR A 314 -0.90 -9.92 9.27
CA THR A 314 0.40 -9.99 10.02
C THR A 314 1.57 -10.35 9.12
N GLU A 315 1.27 -10.89 7.95
CA GLU A 315 2.25 -11.43 7.03
C GLU A 315 1.73 -11.21 5.62
N VAL A 316 2.59 -10.69 4.77
CA VAL A 316 2.34 -10.52 3.34
C VAL A 316 3.45 -11.21 2.56
N THR A 317 3.21 -11.49 1.29
CA THR A 317 4.24 -12.00 0.38
C THR A 317 4.62 -10.90 -0.60
N VAL A 318 5.89 -10.53 -0.65
CA VAL A 318 6.42 -9.51 -1.57
C VAL A 318 7.50 -10.12 -2.44
N ALA A 319 7.38 -9.99 -3.76
CA ALA A 319 8.32 -10.59 -4.71
C ALA A 319 8.61 -12.08 -4.38
N ARG A 320 7.55 -12.85 -4.08
CA ARG A 320 7.61 -14.28 -3.73
C ARG A 320 8.32 -14.59 -2.41
N ARG A 321 8.48 -13.61 -1.50
CA ARG A 321 9.16 -13.77 -0.20
C ARG A 321 8.22 -13.37 0.94
N PRO A 322 8.16 -14.15 2.03
CA PRO A 322 7.34 -13.80 3.18
C PRO A 322 7.93 -12.58 3.89
N LEU A 323 7.04 -11.67 4.27
CA LEU A 323 7.33 -10.45 4.99
C LEU A 323 6.38 -10.37 6.19
N GLY A 324 6.93 -10.45 7.40
CA GLY A 324 6.15 -10.58 8.63
C GLY A 324 5.82 -9.27 9.33
N VAL A 325 5.72 -8.14 8.62
CA VAL A 325 5.27 -6.87 9.22
C VAL A 325 3.76 -6.69 9.06
N PRO A 326 3.08 -6.01 10.00
CA PRO A 326 1.69 -5.60 9.81
C PRO A 326 1.52 -4.80 8.52
N ALA A 327 0.53 -5.18 7.72
CA ALA A 327 0.18 -4.49 6.49
C ALA A 327 -1.34 -4.47 6.32
N LEU A 328 -1.85 -3.50 5.57
CA LEU A 328 -3.22 -3.55 5.09
C LEU A 328 -3.37 -4.75 4.15
N ASP A 329 -4.50 -5.44 4.24
CA ASP A 329 -4.80 -6.59 3.41
C ASP A 329 -5.32 -6.11 2.04
N LEU A 330 -4.38 -6.04 1.10
CA LEU A 330 -4.53 -5.52 -0.25
C LEU A 330 -4.08 -6.56 -1.27
N THR A 331 -4.74 -6.59 -2.44
CA THR A 331 -4.27 -7.37 -3.60
C THR A 331 -3.98 -6.44 -4.77
N THR A 332 -2.89 -6.71 -5.48
CA THR A 332 -2.47 -5.96 -6.67
C THR A 332 -2.58 -6.83 -7.90
N ILE A 333 -3.19 -6.32 -8.96
CA ILE A 333 -3.30 -6.98 -10.25
C ILE A 333 -2.65 -6.17 -11.36
N SER A 334 -2.06 -6.86 -12.33
CA SER A 334 -1.48 -6.25 -13.54
C SER A 334 -2.57 -5.84 -14.54
N ALA A 335 -3.44 -4.94 -14.12
CA ALA A 335 -4.56 -4.38 -14.86
C ALA A 335 -4.57 -2.87 -14.67
N GLY A 336 -3.79 -2.14 -15.48
CA GLY A 336 -3.76 -0.69 -15.49
C GLY A 336 -4.07 -0.12 -16.87
N GLY A 337 -4.16 1.21 -16.98
CA GLY A 337 -4.42 1.88 -18.27
C GLY A 337 -3.35 1.58 -19.34
N GLY A 338 -2.12 1.32 -18.93
CA GLY A 338 -1.01 0.93 -19.80
C GLY A 338 -0.88 -0.57 -20.02
N SER A 339 -1.77 -1.43 -19.50
CA SER A 339 -1.70 -2.87 -19.78
C SER A 339 -1.81 -3.14 -21.28
N ILE A 340 -0.83 -3.85 -21.83
CA ILE A 340 -0.71 -4.08 -23.28
C ILE A 340 -1.69 -5.16 -23.72
N ALA A 341 -2.39 -4.91 -24.81
CA ALA A 341 -3.18 -5.89 -25.52
C ALA A 341 -2.33 -6.62 -26.56
N TRP A 342 -2.39 -7.95 -26.57
CA TRP A 342 -1.62 -8.80 -27.47
C TRP A 342 -2.40 -10.06 -27.82
N ILE A 343 -1.97 -10.75 -28.87
CA ILE A 343 -2.58 -12.00 -29.32
C ILE A 343 -1.62 -13.13 -28.98
N ASP A 344 -2.13 -14.15 -28.28
CA ASP A 344 -1.32 -15.30 -27.92
C ASP A 344 -1.08 -16.25 -29.10
N ARG A 345 -0.28 -17.29 -28.87
CA ARG A 345 0.01 -18.29 -29.92
C ARG A 345 -1.24 -19.07 -30.36
N GLY A 346 -2.30 -19.07 -29.56
CA GLY A 346 -3.58 -19.70 -29.86
C GLY A 346 -4.55 -18.81 -30.65
N GLY A 347 -4.21 -17.53 -30.86
CA GLY A 347 -5.09 -16.56 -31.52
C GLY A 347 -6.09 -15.89 -30.59
N PHE A 348 -5.91 -15.97 -29.27
CA PHE A 348 -6.77 -15.32 -28.28
C PHE A 348 -6.25 -13.92 -27.93
N LEU A 349 -7.17 -12.96 -27.84
CA LEU A 349 -6.88 -11.63 -27.32
C LEU A 349 -6.60 -11.69 -25.82
N CYS A 350 -5.46 -11.16 -25.42
CA CYS A 350 -4.99 -11.08 -24.04
C CYS A 350 -4.69 -9.62 -23.67
N VAL A 351 -4.84 -9.26 -22.40
CA VAL A 351 -4.52 -7.92 -21.87
C VAL A 351 -3.68 -8.05 -20.60
N GLY A 352 -2.49 -7.45 -20.61
CA GLY A 352 -1.46 -7.66 -19.59
C GLY A 352 -0.82 -9.06 -19.67
N PRO A 353 0.04 -9.44 -18.71
CA PRO A 353 0.47 -8.66 -17.55
C PRO A 353 1.49 -7.57 -17.89
N HIS A 354 2.02 -7.55 -19.12
CA HIS A 354 2.94 -6.52 -19.57
C HIS A 354 2.25 -5.15 -19.64
N SER A 355 3.00 -4.10 -19.33
CA SER A 355 2.53 -2.71 -19.35
C SER A 355 3.45 -1.85 -20.20
N ALA A 356 2.88 -0.89 -20.92
CA ALA A 356 3.60 0.13 -21.68
C ALA A 356 4.26 1.20 -20.79
N GLY A 357 3.93 1.25 -19.49
CA GLY A 357 4.50 2.20 -18.54
C GLY A 357 4.21 3.66 -18.90
N ALA A 358 5.15 4.56 -18.57
CA ALA A 358 5.07 6.00 -18.87
C ALA A 358 5.90 6.43 -20.10
N ASP A 359 6.88 5.60 -20.47
CA ASP A 359 7.87 5.83 -21.51
C ASP A 359 8.24 4.47 -22.15
N PRO A 360 7.85 4.19 -23.41
CA PRO A 360 7.15 5.11 -24.32
C PRO A 360 5.67 5.31 -23.97
N GLY A 361 5.08 4.49 -23.09
CA GLY A 361 3.67 4.56 -22.71
C GLY A 361 2.71 4.06 -23.80
N PRO A 362 1.39 4.14 -23.56
CA PRO A 362 0.35 3.86 -24.56
C PRO A 362 0.60 4.60 -25.88
N ALA A 363 0.15 4.04 -27.00
CA ALA A 363 0.37 4.65 -28.32
C ALA A 363 -0.18 6.08 -28.40
N CYS A 364 -1.34 6.32 -27.77
CA CYS A 364 -1.98 7.62 -27.67
C CYS A 364 -1.18 8.66 -26.90
N TYR A 365 -0.12 8.31 -26.18
CA TYR A 365 0.74 9.30 -25.53
C TYR A 365 1.68 10.00 -26.53
N GLY A 366 1.83 9.47 -27.74
CA GLY A 366 2.60 10.12 -28.82
C GLY A 366 4.12 10.14 -28.59
N LYS A 367 4.65 9.31 -27.68
CA LYS A 367 6.09 9.22 -27.35
C LYS A 367 6.82 8.07 -28.05
N GLY A 368 6.23 7.51 -29.11
CA GLY A 368 6.81 6.40 -29.88
C GLY A 368 6.38 5.01 -29.43
N GLY A 369 5.35 4.89 -28.59
CA GLY A 369 4.74 3.60 -28.25
C GLY A 369 3.95 3.06 -29.44
N GLU A 370 4.10 1.77 -29.75
CA GLU A 370 3.43 1.12 -30.90
C GLU A 370 2.46 0.00 -30.49
N ASP A 371 2.55 -0.47 -29.25
CA ASP A 371 1.71 -1.55 -28.74
C ASP A 371 0.41 -0.96 -28.17
N PRO A 372 -0.77 -1.52 -28.52
CA PRO A 372 -2.04 -1.01 -28.02
C PRO A 372 -2.20 -1.33 -26.54
N ALA A 373 -2.59 -0.32 -25.76
CA ALA A 373 -2.89 -0.44 -24.34
C ALA A 373 -4.39 -0.20 -24.04
N VAL A 374 -4.80 -0.44 -22.78
CA VAL A 374 -6.17 -0.17 -22.31
C VAL A 374 -6.57 1.29 -22.56
N THR A 375 -5.69 2.26 -22.29
CA THR A 375 -5.95 3.68 -22.54
C THR A 375 -6.15 3.98 -24.02
N ASP A 376 -5.50 3.26 -24.94
CA ASP A 376 -5.74 3.40 -26.39
C ASP A 376 -7.16 2.95 -26.75
N ALA A 377 -7.63 1.86 -26.15
CA ALA A 377 -9.00 1.40 -26.30
C ALA A 377 -10.01 2.41 -25.71
N ASP A 378 -9.74 2.99 -24.54
CA ASP A 378 -10.61 3.99 -23.92
C ASP A 378 -10.72 5.27 -24.74
N VAL A 379 -9.62 5.69 -25.38
CA VAL A 379 -9.62 6.80 -26.35
C VAL A 379 -10.43 6.44 -27.59
N ALA A 380 -10.19 5.27 -28.18
CA ALA A 380 -10.87 4.81 -29.39
C ALA A 380 -12.39 4.65 -29.20
N LEU A 381 -12.84 4.23 -28.02
CA LEU A 381 -14.26 4.09 -27.68
C LEU A 381 -14.90 5.42 -27.25
N GLY A 382 -14.11 6.48 -27.03
CA GLY A 382 -14.60 7.80 -26.64
C GLY A 382 -14.83 7.98 -25.14
N TYR A 383 -14.34 7.08 -24.29
CA TYR A 383 -14.40 7.27 -22.83
C TYR A 383 -13.47 8.40 -22.38
N LEU A 384 -12.26 8.46 -22.94
CA LEU A 384 -11.30 9.53 -22.67
C LEU A 384 -11.33 10.61 -23.74
N ASN A 385 -11.06 11.85 -23.32
CA ASN A 385 -11.01 13.00 -24.21
C ASN A 385 -9.57 13.24 -24.70
N PRO A 386 -9.29 13.10 -26.00
CA PRO A 386 -7.94 13.32 -26.51
C PRO A 386 -7.45 14.76 -26.32
N GLY A 387 -8.35 15.75 -26.29
CA GLY A 387 -8.02 17.16 -26.14
C GLY A 387 -8.05 17.68 -24.71
N TYR A 388 -8.39 16.85 -23.72
CA TYR A 388 -8.57 17.29 -22.33
C TYR A 388 -7.92 16.33 -21.32
N PHE A 389 -6.85 15.63 -21.72
CA PHE A 389 -6.10 14.79 -20.79
C PHE A 389 -5.28 15.66 -19.82
N LEU A 390 -5.26 15.29 -18.54
CA LEU A 390 -4.66 16.09 -17.46
C LEU A 390 -5.18 17.55 -17.42
N GLY A 391 -6.50 17.72 -17.55
CA GLY A 391 -7.14 19.04 -17.64
C GLY A 391 -6.71 19.87 -18.85
N GLY A 392 -6.25 19.22 -19.92
CA GLY A 392 -5.78 19.86 -21.14
C GLY A 392 -4.28 20.17 -21.15
N ALA A 393 -3.53 19.81 -20.11
CA ALA A 393 -2.06 19.94 -20.10
C ALA A 393 -1.38 19.02 -21.12
N GLN A 394 -2.04 17.93 -21.51
CA GLN A 394 -1.55 16.98 -22.50
C GLN A 394 -2.64 16.67 -23.54
N THR A 395 -2.22 16.57 -24.80
CA THR A 395 -3.07 16.07 -25.89
C THR A 395 -2.72 14.62 -26.19
N LEU A 396 -3.71 13.77 -26.36
CA LEU A 396 -3.54 12.38 -26.76
C LEU A 396 -3.68 12.24 -28.29
N ASP A 397 -2.86 11.38 -28.87
CA ASP A 397 -2.90 11.04 -30.29
C ASP A 397 -3.90 9.90 -30.53
N ALA A 398 -5.14 10.28 -30.81
CA ALA A 398 -6.19 9.31 -31.14
C ALA A 398 -5.89 8.52 -32.42
N ALA A 399 -5.15 9.09 -33.38
CA ALA A 399 -4.81 8.40 -34.62
C ALA A 399 -3.77 7.31 -34.38
N ALA A 400 -2.78 7.57 -33.52
CA ALA A 400 -1.82 6.56 -33.06
C ALA A 400 -2.52 5.41 -32.32
N ALA A 401 -3.48 5.72 -31.44
CA ALA A 401 -4.30 4.72 -30.76
C ALA A 401 -5.04 3.81 -31.76
N GLU A 402 -5.73 4.40 -32.73
CA GLU A 402 -6.46 3.66 -33.75
C GLU A 402 -5.56 2.83 -34.67
N ALA A 403 -4.37 3.34 -35.01
CA ALA A 403 -3.37 2.59 -35.78
C ALA A 403 -2.86 1.37 -35.01
N ALA A 404 -2.43 1.53 -33.76
CA ALA A 404 -1.95 0.43 -32.93
C ALA A 404 -3.02 -0.66 -32.76
N LEU A 405 -4.26 -0.27 -32.45
CA LEU A 405 -5.39 -1.19 -32.32
C LEU A 405 -5.68 -1.93 -33.64
N ARG A 406 -5.67 -1.22 -34.77
CA ARG A 406 -5.91 -1.81 -36.09
C ARG A 406 -4.84 -2.81 -36.47
N ASP A 407 -3.58 -2.44 -36.32
CA ASP A 407 -2.47 -3.21 -36.89
C ASP A 407 -2.10 -4.42 -36.04
N LYS A 408 -2.23 -4.32 -34.71
CA LYS A 408 -1.77 -5.34 -33.77
C LYS A 408 -2.88 -6.25 -33.25
N VAL A 409 -4.14 -5.80 -33.28
CA VAL A 409 -5.28 -6.56 -32.73
C VAL A 409 -6.38 -6.79 -33.75
N ALA A 410 -6.97 -5.71 -34.27
CA ALA A 410 -8.18 -5.80 -35.10
C ALA A 410 -7.92 -6.54 -36.42
N GLY A 411 -6.87 -6.15 -37.15
CA GLY A 411 -6.46 -6.78 -38.40
C GLY A 411 -6.14 -8.27 -38.26
N PRO A 412 -5.25 -8.67 -37.33
CA PRO A 412 -4.95 -10.09 -37.10
C PRO A 412 -6.15 -10.95 -36.68
N LEU A 413 -7.12 -10.39 -35.95
CA LEU A 413 -8.33 -11.12 -35.51
C LEU A 413 -9.50 -11.02 -36.50
N GLY A 414 -9.38 -10.23 -37.57
CA GLY A 414 -10.47 -9.98 -38.51
C GLY A 414 -11.63 -9.18 -37.92
N MET A 415 -11.35 -8.30 -36.95
CA MET A 415 -12.32 -7.46 -36.25
C MET A 415 -12.19 -6.00 -36.69
N THR A 416 -13.20 -5.20 -36.40
CA THR A 416 -13.10 -3.74 -36.47
C THR A 416 -12.30 -3.18 -35.28
N VAL A 417 -11.77 -1.96 -35.42
CA VAL A 417 -11.05 -1.27 -34.33
C VAL A 417 -11.93 -1.10 -33.09
N ARG A 418 -13.23 -0.85 -33.25
CA ARG A 418 -14.17 -0.67 -32.13
C ARG A 418 -14.47 -1.99 -31.42
N GLU A 419 -14.64 -3.08 -32.16
CA GLU A 419 -14.78 -4.41 -31.55
C GLU A 419 -13.49 -4.82 -30.81
N ALA A 420 -12.32 -4.57 -31.38
CA ALA A 420 -11.04 -4.81 -30.72
C ALA A 420 -10.92 -4.00 -29.41
N ALA A 421 -11.19 -2.68 -29.47
CA ALA A 421 -11.14 -1.81 -28.29
C ALA A 421 -12.15 -2.23 -27.21
N ALA A 422 -13.39 -2.53 -27.58
CA ALA A 422 -14.41 -3.00 -26.65
C ALA A 422 -14.02 -4.35 -26.01
N GLY A 423 -13.40 -5.25 -26.79
CA GLY A 423 -12.85 -6.51 -26.30
C GLY A 423 -11.74 -6.31 -25.26
N ILE A 424 -10.78 -5.42 -25.55
CA ILE A 424 -9.68 -5.08 -24.61
C ILE A 424 -10.26 -4.58 -23.29
N ARG A 425 -11.19 -3.62 -23.35
CA ARG A 425 -11.84 -3.05 -22.18
C ARG A 425 -12.61 -4.11 -21.38
N ARG A 426 -13.40 -4.95 -22.06
CA ARG A 426 -14.15 -6.03 -21.40
C ARG A 426 -13.21 -7.02 -20.69
N ILE A 427 -12.08 -7.38 -21.31
CA ILE A 427 -11.11 -8.31 -20.70
C ILE A 427 -10.50 -7.71 -19.42
N VAL A 428 -10.08 -6.44 -19.45
CA VAL A 428 -9.48 -5.81 -18.25
C VAL A 428 -10.53 -5.62 -17.15
N ASP A 429 -11.75 -5.20 -17.48
CA ASP A 429 -12.85 -5.02 -16.51
C ASP A 429 -13.23 -6.35 -15.85
N MET A 430 -13.39 -7.42 -16.64
CA MET A 430 -13.67 -8.77 -16.14
C MET A 430 -12.54 -9.29 -15.23
N ARG A 431 -11.28 -9.03 -15.60
CA ARG A 431 -10.13 -9.44 -14.80
C ARG A 431 -10.10 -8.74 -13.43
N MET A 432 -10.43 -7.44 -13.40
CA MET A 432 -10.55 -6.70 -12.14
C MET A 432 -11.71 -7.25 -11.29
N ALA A 433 -12.88 -7.50 -11.89
CA ALA A 433 -14.02 -8.07 -11.18
C ALA A 433 -13.75 -9.48 -10.64
N ASP A 434 -13.09 -10.35 -11.42
CA ASP A 434 -12.73 -11.70 -10.97
C ASP A 434 -11.77 -11.67 -9.79
N GLU A 435 -10.80 -10.75 -9.77
CA GLU A 435 -9.91 -10.61 -8.61
C GLU A 435 -10.69 -10.16 -7.36
N VAL A 436 -11.60 -9.19 -7.49
CA VAL A 436 -12.48 -8.79 -6.39
C VAL A 436 -13.29 -9.99 -5.88
N LYS A 437 -13.85 -10.83 -6.77
CA LYS A 437 -14.59 -12.05 -6.39
C LYS A 437 -13.71 -13.06 -5.65
N VAL A 438 -12.49 -13.30 -6.13
CA VAL A 438 -11.52 -14.18 -5.47
C VAL A 438 -11.17 -13.66 -4.08
N PHE A 439 -10.95 -12.35 -3.97
CA PHE A 439 -10.59 -11.72 -2.69
C PHE A 439 -11.75 -11.70 -1.71
N ALA A 440 -12.99 -11.44 -2.18
CA ALA A 440 -14.21 -11.56 -1.39
C ALA A 440 -14.44 -12.98 -0.89
N ALA A 441 -14.26 -13.99 -1.75
CA ALA A 441 -14.43 -15.40 -1.39
C ALA A 441 -13.44 -15.85 -0.31
N LYS A 442 -12.18 -15.38 -0.35
CA LYS A 442 -11.19 -15.64 0.72
C LYS A 442 -11.62 -15.09 2.09
N ARG A 443 -12.46 -14.04 2.09
CA ARG A 443 -12.97 -13.39 3.29
C ARG A 443 -14.37 -13.88 3.71
N GLY A 444 -15.06 -14.61 2.83
CA GLY A 444 -16.42 -15.06 3.08
C GLY A 444 -17.46 -13.93 3.04
N VAL A 445 -17.22 -12.89 2.23
CA VAL A 445 -18.13 -11.75 2.05
C VAL A 445 -18.73 -11.73 0.64
N ASP A 446 -19.93 -11.15 0.48
CA ASP A 446 -20.56 -10.92 -0.82
C ASP A 446 -20.25 -9.49 -1.32
N PRO A 447 -19.58 -9.30 -2.47
CA PRO A 447 -19.28 -7.97 -3.01
C PRO A 447 -20.51 -7.07 -3.18
N GLN A 448 -21.71 -7.63 -3.39
CA GLN A 448 -22.94 -6.86 -3.63
C GLN A 448 -23.36 -6.00 -2.44
N ASP A 449 -22.93 -6.36 -1.23
CA ASP A 449 -23.24 -5.63 -0.01
C ASP A 449 -22.36 -4.38 0.18
N PHE A 450 -21.36 -4.18 -0.70
CA PHE A 450 -20.36 -3.13 -0.57
C PHE A 450 -20.59 -1.97 -1.54
N THR A 451 -20.09 -0.79 -1.18
CA THR A 451 -19.91 0.35 -2.09
C THR A 451 -18.56 0.22 -2.81
N LEU A 452 -18.56 0.37 -4.14
CA LEU A 452 -17.30 0.45 -4.90
C LEU A 452 -16.73 1.88 -4.77
N LEU A 453 -15.49 2.02 -4.32
CA LEU A 453 -14.79 3.30 -4.25
C LEU A 453 -13.61 3.29 -5.23
N PRO A 454 -13.81 3.76 -6.47
CA PRO A 454 -12.74 3.85 -7.45
C PRO A 454 -11.87 5.08 -7.19
N PHE A 455 -10.57 4.88 -7.28
CA PHE A 455 -9.59 5.95 -7.31
C PHE A 455 -8.42 5.59 -8.23
N GLY A 456 -7.38 6.42 -8.24
CA GLY A 456 -6.40 6.41 -9.31
C GLY A 456 -6.95 7.06 -10.57
N GLY A 457 -6.05 7.35 -11.53
CA GLY A 457 -6.42 8.09 -12.74
C GLY A 457 -7.47 7.37 -13.59
N ALA A 458 -7.43 6.04 -13.63
CA ALA A 458 -8.30 5.21 -14.47
C ALA A 458 -9.42 4.50 -13.70
N GLY A 459 -9.42 4.48 -12.36
CA GLY A 459 -10.40 3.70 -11.59
C GLY A 459 -11.85 4.08 -11.94
N ALA A 460 -12.15 5.39 -11.92
CA ALA A 460 -13.50 5.89 -12.21
C ALA A 460 -13.92 5.72 -13.69
N VAL A 461 -12.97 5.45 -14.59
CA VAL A 461 -13.23 5.17 -16.00
C VAL A 461 -13.87 3.80 -16.14
N HIS A 462 -13.41 2.81 -15.36
CA HIS A 462 -13.83 1.40 -15.44
C HIS A 462 -14.85 1.00 -14.36
N ALA A 463 -15.04 1.81 -13.33
CA ALA A 463 -15.83 1.50 -12.14
C ALA A 463 -17.24 0.98 -12.42
N ALA A 464 -17.99 1.60 -13.35
CA ALA A 464 -19.37 1.19 -13.65
C ALA A 464 -19.44 -0.23 -14.25
N ALA A 465 -18.50 -0.58 -15.14
CA ALA A 465 -18.46 -1.90 -15.75
C ALA A 465 -18.05 -2.98 -14.73
N VAL A 466 -17.06 -2.68 -13.87
CA VAL A 466 -16.65 -3.56 -12.79
C VAL A 466 -17.78 -3.74 -11.77
N ALA A 467 -18.47 -2.66 -11.39
CA ALA A 467 -19.62 -2.72 -10.48
C ALA A 467 -20.75 -3.58 -11.04
N ASP A 468 -21.07 -3.43 -12.34
CA ASP A 468 -22.09 -4.22 -13.01
C ASP A 468 -21.76 -5.73 -13.01
N GLU A 469 -20.50 -6.10 -13.23
CA GLU A 469 -20.04 -7.49 -13.18
C GLU A 469 -20.03 -8.07 -11.76
N LEU A 470 -19.86 -7.22 -10.75
CA LEU A 470 -19.91 -7.60 -9.33
C LEU A 470 -21.31 -7.55 -8.73
N GLY A 471 -22.29 -7.00 -9.45
CA GLY A 471 -23.63 -6.73 -8.92
C GLY A 471 -23.69 -5.58 -7.90
N ILE A 472 -22.62 -4.77 -7.79
CA ILE A 472 -22.55 -3.60 -6.92
C ILE A 472 -23.42 -2.49 -7.50
N ARG A 473 -24.30 -1.91 -6.66
CA ARG A 473 -25.29 -0.91 -7.10
C ARG A 473 -24.94 0.53 -6.73
N ARG A 474 -23.85 0.72 -5.99
CA ARG A 474 -23.42 2.01 -5.47
C ARG A 474 -21.93 2.19 -5.68
N ILE A 475 -21.56 3.30 -6.30
CA ILE A 475 -20.17 3.71 -6.51
C ILE A 475 -19.99 5.09 -5.86
N LEU A 476 -18.95 5.24 -5.04
CA LEU A 476 -18.56 6.52 -4.44
C LEU A 476 -17.24 6.96 -5.08
N VAL A 477 -17.29 7.97 -5.94
CA VAL A 477 -16.09 8.57 -6.52
C VAL A 477 -15.69 9.79 -5.67
N PRO A 478 -14.50 9.80 -5.03
CA PRO A 478 -14.07 10.92 -4.20
C PRO A 478 -13.84 12.20 -5.03
N PRO A 479 -13.69 13.39 -4.42
CA PRO A 479 -13.61 14.66 -5.14
C PRO A 479 -12.37 14.78 -6.04
N ARG A 480 -11.29 14.10 -5.68
CA ARG A 480 -10.00 14.06 -6.40
C ARG A 480 -9.49 12.62 -6.49
N PRO A 481 -10.12 11.76 -7.31
CA PRO A 481 -9.80 10.33 -7.32
C PRO A 481 -8.40 10.05 -7.88
N GLY A 482 -7.91 10.87 -8.81
CA GLY A 482 -6.59 10.67 -9.42
C GLY A 482 -5.41 11.04 -8.52
N ALA A 483 -5.66 11.74 -7.41
CA ALA A 483 -4.67 12.09 -6.38
C ALA A 483 -5.07 11.59 -4.98
N PHE A 484 -5.98 10.61 -4.90
CA PHE A 484 -6.60 10.18 -3.65
C PHE A 484 -5.60 9.53 -2.68
N SER A 485 -4.62 8.78 -3.18
CA SER A 485 -3.53 8.22 -2.36
C SER A 485 -2.68 9.31 -1.73
N ALA A 486 -2.38 10.38 -2.47
CA ALA A 486 -1.67 11.55 -1.95
C ALA A 486 -2.51 12.33 -0.91
N LEU A 487 -3.83 12.37 -1.06
CA LEU A 487 -4.73 12.90 -0.03
C LEU A 487 -4.77 12.00 1.22
N GLY A 488 -4.67 10.68 1.06
CA GLY A 488 -4.60 9.71 2.16
C GLY A 488 -3.40 9.91 3.08
N LEU A 489 -2.27 10.39 2.54
CA LEU A 489 -1.09 10.78 3.31
C LEU A 489 -1.37 11.94 4.30
N LEU A 490 -2.44 12.71 4.08
CA LEU A 490 -2.90 13.79 4.96
C LEU A 490 -4.01 13.36 5.93
N CYS A 491 -4.50 12.12 5.82
CA CYS A 491 -5.62 11.58 6.60
C CYS A 491 -5.18 10.52 7.64
N THR A 492 -3.88 10.26 7.73
CA THR A 492 -3.33 9.16 8.54
C THR A 492 -2.63 9.64 9.81
N ASP A 493 -2.56 8.76 10.80
CA ASP A 493 -1.86 8.96 12.07
C ASP A 493 -0.44 8.40 12.01
N VAL A 494 0.42 8.84 12.94
CA VAL A 494 1.67 8.12 13.18
C VAL A 494 1.33 6.80 13.87
N VAL A 495 1.84 5.69 13.35
CA VAL A 495 1.58 4.35 13.90
C VAL A 495 2.88 3.61 14.11
N HIS A 496 3.10 3.10 15.32
CA HIS A 496 4.20 2.17 15.62
C HIS A 496 3.64 0.86 16.15
N ASP A 497 4.15 -0.25 15.62
CA ASP A 497 3.79 -1.60 16.03
C ASP A 497 4.96 -2.26 16.75
N TYR A 498 4.70 -2.76 17.96
CA TYR A 498 5.66 -3.49 18.78
C TYR A 498 5.17 -4.90 19.02
N ILE A 499 6.11 -5.85 19.05
CA ILE A 499 5.83 -7.26 19.33
C ILE A 499 6.89 -7.81 20.29
N ARG A 500 6.43 -8.65 21.22
CA ARG A 500 7.29 -9.52 22.02
C ARG A 500 6.72 -10.93 22.00
N SER A 501 7.44 -11.86 21.39
CA SER A 501 7.05 -13.27 21.41
C SER A 501 7.45 -13.96 22.70
N GLU A 502 6.50 -14.69 23.27
CA GLU A 502 6.67 -15.51 24.45
C GLU A 502 5.60 -16.61 24.40
N LEU A 503 6.02 -17.85 24.14
CA LEU A 503 5.11 -18.98 23.99
C LEU A 503 4.74 -19.54 25.36
N ARG A 504 3.49 -19.35 25.80
CA ARG A 504 2.98 -19.90 27.06
C ARG A 504 1.52 -20.35 26.93
N PRO A 505 1.10 -21.44 27.61
CA PRO A 505 -0.30 -21.75 27.79
C PRO A 505 -1.04 -20.58 28.46
N LEU A 506 -2.20 -20.21 27.94
CA LEU A 506 -2.96 -19.04 28.39
C LEU A 506 -3.33 -19.13 29.88
N ASP A 507 -3.67 -20.32 30.36
CA ASP A 507 -4.00 -20.62 31.75
C ASP A 507 -2.80 -20.52 32.70
N GLN A 508 -1.59 -20.48 32.15
CA GLN A 508 -0.33 -20.33 32.88
C GLN A 508 0.27 -18.92 32.74
N VAL A 509 -0.41 -17.98 32.10
CA VAL A 509 0.01 -16.57 32.02
C VAL A 509 -0.53 -15.82 33.24
N PRO A 510 0.31 -15.42 34.22
CA PRO A 510 -0.14 -14.56 35.30
C PRO A 510 -0.55 -13.19 34.72
N PRO A 511 -1.69 -12.61 35.12
CA PRO A 511 -2.09 -11.28 34.63
C PRO A 511 -1.05 -10.20 34.89
N ASP A 512 -0.41 -10.21 36.07
CA ASP A 512 0.68 -9.29 36.42
C ASP A 512 1.89 -9.41 35.48
N HIS A 513 2.18 -10.61 34.98
CA HIS A 513 3.25 -10.83 33.99
C HIS A 513 2.87 -10.18 32.67
N ALA A 514 1.65 -10.41 32.17
CA ALA A 514 1.15 -9.79 30.95
C ALA A 514 1.19 -8.25 31.05
N GLU A 515 0.77 -7.68 32.18
CA GLU A 515 0.89 -6.24 32.45
C GLU A 515 2.33 -5.75 32.41
N SER A 516 3.27 -6.47 33.04
CA SER A 516 4.69 -6.10 33.01
C SER A 516 5.27 -6.09 31.59
N VAL A 517 4.81 -7.00 30.73
CA VAL A 517 5.19 -7.05 29.32
C VAL A 517 4.68 -5.81 28.58
N TYR A 518 3.41 -5.47 28.74
CA TYR A 518 2.83 -4.27 28.09
C TYR A 518 3.46 -2.99 28.61
N ALA A 519 3.69 -2.85 29.91
CA ALA A 519 4.35 -1.69 30.49
C ALA A 519 5.75 -1.47 29.87
N ALA A 520 6.54 -2.54 29.69
CA ALA A 520 7.84 -2.44 29.03
C ALA A 520 7.74 -2.02 27.56
N LEU A 521 6.74 -2.52 26.81
CA LEU A 521 6.49 -2.11 25.43
C LEU A 521 6.04 -0.64 25.35
N GLU A 522 5.19 -0.19 26.27
CA GLU A 522 4.71 1.18 26.33
C GLU A 522 5.82 2.17 26.68
N GLU A 523 6.71 1.84 27.63
CA GLU A 523 7.86 2.68 27.95
C GLU A 523 8.84 2.78 26.77
N ARG A 524 9.09 1.67 26.08
CA ARG A 524 9.87 1.70 24.83
C ARG A 524 9.22 2.62 23.79
N ALA A 525 7.91 2.50 23.59
CA ALA A 525 7.21 3.32 22.63
C ALA A 525 7.27 4.82 22.97
N LYS A 526 7.11 5.18 24.24
CA LYS A 526 7.24 6.57 24.70
C LYS A 526 8.64 7.13 24.46
N ALA A 527 9.69 6.32 24.68
CA ALA A 527 11.07 6.73 24.39
C ALA A 527 11.29 6.99 22.90
N GLU A 528 10.86 6.08 22.02
CA GLU A 528 10.96 6.25 20.56
C GLU A 528 10.17 7.48 20.08
N LEU A 529 8.95 7.70 20.57
CA LEU A 529 8.16 8.89 20.25
C LEU A 529 8.84 10.20 20.68
N ALA A 530 9.50 10.21 21.84
CA ALA A 530 10.22 11.39 22.33
C ALA A 530 11.44 11.73 21.44
N GLU A 531 12.19 10.71 20.99
CA GLU A 531 13.29 10.88 20.03
C GLU A 531 12.79 11.41 18.66
N GLU A 532 11.58 11.01 18.28
CA GLU A 532 10.89 11.47 17.07
C GLU A 532 10.30 12.88 17.21
N GLY A 533 10.31 13.48 18.41
CA GLY A 533 9.74 14.80 18.68
C GLY A 533 8.21 14.81 18.70
N LEU A 534 7.58 13.66 18.95
CA LEU A 534 6.14 13.49 19.06
C LEU A 534 5.70 13.50 20.53
N ASP A 535 4.53 14.07 20.80
CA ASP A 535 3.98 14.13 22.16
C ASP A 535 3.33 12.80 22.56
N SER A 536 3.96 12.09 23.51
CA SER A 536 3.44 10.85 24.08
C SER A 536 2.15 11.03 24.88
N ALA A 537 1.79 12.24 25.32
CA ALA A 537 0.54 12.47 26.05
C ALA A 537 -0.70 12.34 25.14
N ALA A 538 -0.52 12.50 23.82
CA ALA A 538 -1.57 12.39 22.82
C ALA A 538 -1.66 10.97 22.20
N SER A 539 -0.89 9.99 22.70
CA SER A 539 -0.84 8.66 22.10
C SER A 539 -1.94 7.74 22.64
N VAL A 540 -2.54 6.96 21.74
CA VAL A 540 -3.46 5.86 22.07
C VAL A 540 -2.70 4.54 21.98
N PHE A 541 -2.80 3.74 23.04
CA PHE A 541 -2.17 2.42 23.14
C PHE A 541 -3.22 1.32 22.95
N GLU A 542 -3.04 0.51 21.93
CA GLU A 542 -3.90 -0.63 21.57
C GLU A 542 -3.14 -1.93 21.89
N ARG A 543 -3.62 -2.68 22.88
CA ARG A 543 -3.01 -3.95 23.33
C ARG A 543 -3.70 -5.16 22.67
N GLU A 544 -2.92 -6.10 22.15
CA GLU A 544 -3.43 -7.34 21.52
C GLU A 544 -2.59 -8.57 21.86
N LEU A 545 -3.19 -9.76 21.82
CA LEU A 545 -2.50 -11.05 21.92
C LEU A 545 -2.54 -11.81 20.61
N ASP A 546 -1.42 -12.42 20.22
CA ASP A 546 -1.40 -13.51 19.23
C ASP A 546 -1.69 -14.82 19.96
N MET A 547 -2.83 -15.45 19.64
CA MET A 547 -3.32 -16.66 20.31
C MET A 547 -3.53 -17.79 19.30
N ARG A 548 -3.35 -19.04 19.74
CA ARG A 548 -3.63 -20.24 18.94
C ARG A 548 -4.06 -21.41 19.82
N TYR A 549 -4.79 -22.39 19.27
CA TYR A 549 -4.94 -23.67 19.95
C TYR A 549 -3.60 -24.42 20.00
N THR A 550 -3.35 -25.19 21.06
CA THR A 550 -2.15 -26.03 21.13
C THR A 550 -2.07 -26.99 19.94
N GLY A 551 -0.91 -27.04 19.29
CA GLY A 551 -0.66 -27.83 18.08
C GLY A 551 -1.12 -27.16 16.77
N GLN A 552 -1.76 -25.99 16.84
CA GLN A 552 -2.12 -25.20 15.66
C GLN A 552 -0.89 -24.50 15.06
N GLY A 553 -0.79 -24.47 13.73
CA GLY A 553 0.33 -23.89 13.00
C GLY A 553 0.21 -22.39 12.71
N TYR A 554 -0.83 -21.70 13.15
CA TYR A 554 -1.11 -20.30 12.85
C TYR A 554 -1.75 -19.61 14.06
N GLU A 555 -1.62 -18.30 14.13
CA GLU A 555 -2.12 -17.46 15.22
C GLU A 555 -3.26 -16.55 14.76
N LEU A 556 -4.19 -16.22 15.66
CA LEU A 556 -5.17 -15.15 15.47
C LEU A 556 -4.87 -14.00 16.42
N ARG A 557 -5.03 -12.76 15.94
CA ARG A 557 -4.94 -11.56 16.78
C ARG A 557 -6.23 -11.38 17.58
N VAL A 558 -6.07 -11.07 18.86
CA VAL A 558 -7.16 -10.84 19.79
C VAL A 558 -6.93 -9.51 20.51
N GLY A 559 -7.76 -8.53 20.17
CA GLY A 559 -7.72 -7.21 20.81
C GLY A 559 -8.17 -7.27 22.27
N LEU A 560 -7.45 -6.57 23.14
CA LEU A 560 -7.76 -6.46 24.57
C LEU A 560 -8.57 -5.20 24.91
N SER A 561 -8.93 -4.38 23.91
CA SER A 561 -9.74 -3.18 24.11
C SER A 561 -11.05 -3.49 24.85
N GLY A 562 -11.34 -2.71 25.89
CA GLY A 562 -12.50 -2.92 26.76
C GLY A 562 -12.41 -4.12 27.70
N LEU A 563 -11.26 -4.80 27.79
CA LEU A 563 -10.99 -5.83 28.81
C LEU A 563 -10.13 -5.23 29.92
N GLY A 564 -10.47 -5.49 31.18
CA GLY A 564 -9.65 -5.08 32.33
C GLY A 564 -9.56 -3.56 32.52
N ALA A 565 -10.66 -2.92 32.95
CA ALA A 565 -10.68 -1.49 33.25
C ALA A 565 -9.75 -1.16 34.43
N GLY A 566 -8.48 -0.86 34.14
CA GLY A 566 -7.42 -0.61 35.13
C GLY A 566 -6.26 -1.63 35.13
N GLY A 567 -6.25 -2.57 34.19
CA GLY A 567 -5.22 -3.61 34.05
C GLY A 567 -5.83 -4.99 33.78
N LEU A 568 -5.03 -5.90 33.25
CA LEU A 568 -5.41 -7.27 33.00
C LEU A 568 -5.54 -8.04 34.32
N ASP A 569 -6.69 -8.70 34.49
CA ASP A 569 -6.95 -9.65 35.55
C ASP A 569 -7.32 -11.02 34.96
N ALA A 570 -7.60 -12.01 35.82
CA ALA A 570 -7.98 -13.35 35.36
C ALA A 570 -9.28 -13.34 34.52
N ALA A 571 -10.22 -12.43 34.80
CA ALA A 571 -11.47 -12.30 34.06
C ALA A 571 -11.20 -11.74 32.64
N ALA A 572 -10.31 -10.76 32.51
CA ALA A 572 -9.88 -10.20 31.23
C ALA A 572 -9.18 -11.27 30.38
N MET A 573 -8.33 -12.11 30.98
CA MET A 573 -7.70 -13.22 30.26
C MET A 573 -8.71 -14.29 29.81
N GLY A 574 -9.74 -14.57 30.63
CA GLY A 574 -10.86 -15.41 30.24
C GLY A 574 -11.69 -14.81 29.09
N ALA A 575 -11.98 -13.51 29.15
CA ALA A 575 -12.70 -12.83 28.07
C ALA A 575 -11.88 -12.75 26.77
N ALA A 576 -10.54 -12.66 26.86
CA ALA A 576 -9.66 -12.76 25.69
C ALA A 576 -9.75 -14.14 25.04
N ARG A 577 -9.86 -15.22 25.85
CA ARG A 577 -10.15 -16.56 25.34
C ARG A 577 -11.48 -16.65 24.61
N ASP A 578 -12.55 -16.11 25.19
CA ASP A 578 -13.86 -16.13 24.54
C ASP A 578 -13.83 -15.39 23.20
N ARG A 579 -13.19 -14.21 23.15
CA ARG A 579 -12.98 -13.45 21.91
C ARG A 579 -12.19 -14.25 20.88
N PHE A 580 -11.15 -14.98 21.30
CA PHE A 580 -10.39 -15.86 20.42
C PHE A 580 -11.27 -16.94 19.78
N ASP A 581 -12.07 -17.62 20.59
CA ASP A 581 -12.95 -18.69 20.12
C ASP A 581 -14.02 -18.15 19.14
N ASP A 582 -14.61 -16.99 19.43
CA ASP A 582 -15.58 -16.34 18.54
C ASP A 582 -14.92 -15.87 17.22
N HIS A 583 -13.69 -15.35 17.30
CA HIS A 583 -12.93 -14.96 16.11
C HIS A 583 -12.62 -16.18 15.24
N HIS A 584 -12.22 -17.29 15.83
CA HIS A 584 -11.95 -18.54 15.13
C HIS A 584 -13.22 -19.12 14.48
N ALA A 585 -14.37 -19.08 15.17
CA ALA A 585 -15.67 -19.50 14.63
C ALA A 585 -16.10 -18.71 13.40
N ARG A 586 -15.86 -17.40 13.40
CA ARG A 586 -16.19 -16.50 12.29
C ARG A 586 -15.33 -16.76 11.06
N ILE A 587 -14.01 -16.93 11.22
CA ILE A 587 -13.08 -17.14 10.09
C ILE A 587 -13.17 -18.57 9.54
N HIS A 588 -13.25 -19.57 10.41
CA HIS A 588 -13.11 -20.98 10.02
C HIS A 588 -14.40 -21.80 10.10
N GLY A 589 -15.51 -21.21 10.53
CA GLY A 589 -16.81 -21.88 10.68
C GLY A 589 -16.92 -22.81 11.91
N HIS A 590 -15.91 -22.83 12.78
CA HIS A 590 -15.89 -23.66 14.00
C HIS A 590 -14.96 -23.07 15.07
N ALA A 591 -15.11 -23.50 16.33
CA ALA A 591 -14.17 -23.20 17.41
C ALA A 591 -13.95 -24.45 18.28
N ALA A 592 -12.74 -24.61 18.83
CA ALA A 592 -12.35 -25.74 19.67
C ALA A 592 -12.28 -25.34 21.15
N LYS A 593 -13.44 -25.03 21.75
CA LYS A 593 -13.54 -24.51 23.13
C LYS A 593 -12.87 -25.38 24.20
N GLU A 594 -12.77 -26.69 23.98
CA GLU A 594 -12.14 -27.62 24.92
C GLU A 594 -10.61 -27.72 24.74
N ARG A 595 -10.05 -27.23 23.63
CA ARG A 595 -8.60 -27.27 23.39
C ARG A 595 -7.89 -26.20 24.24
N PRO A 596 -6.71 -26.50 24.80
CA PRO A 596 -5.85 -25.49 25.39
C PRO A 596 -5.45 -24.43 24.35
N VAL A 597 -5.27 -23.20 24.82
CA VAL A 597 -4.85 -22.06 24.01
C VAL A 597 -3.49 -21.59 24.51
N GLU A 598 -2.63 -21.21 23.58
CA GLU A 598 -1.31 -20.66 23.81
C GLU A 598 -1.31 -19.18 23.43
N VAL A 599 -0.74 -18.34 24.30
CA VAL A 599 -0.25 -17.01 23.93
C VAL A 599 1.09 -17.22 23.23
N VAL A 600 1.22 -16.65 22.03
CA VAL A 600 2.45 -16.72 21.22
C VAL A 600 3.21 -15.41 21.30
N SER A 601 2.50 -14.29 21.27
CA SER A 601 3.09 -12.95 21.33
C SER A 601 2.17 -11.93 21.98
N TYR A 602 2.79 -10.94 22.61
CA TYR A 602 2.16 -9.70 23.04
C TYR A 602 2.41 -8.62 21.98
N ARG A 603 1.36 -7.90 21.59
CA ARG A 603 1.42 -6.82 20.61
C ARG A 603 0.94 -5.51 21.20
N LEU A 604 1.68 -4.46 20.93
CA LEU A 604 1.28 -3.10 21.27
C LEU A 604 1.31 -2.27 20.00
N ARG A 605 0.18 -1.67 19.66
CA ARG A 605 0.10 -0.64 18.64
C ARG A 605 -0.04 0.71 19.32
N VAL A 606 0.74 1.68 18.84
CA VAL A 606 0.70 3.05 19.33
C VAL A 606 0.30 3.96 18.18
N ARG A 607 -0.75 4.75 18.40
CA ARG A 607 -1.22 5.76 17.45
C ARG A 607 -1.00 7.14 18.04
N VAL A 608 -0.33 8.02 17.30
CA VAL A 608 -0.23 9.43 17.66
C VAL A 608 -1.02 10.23 16.62
N ALA A 609 -2.06 10.90 17.11
CA ALA A 609 -2.88 11.75 16.28
C ALA A 609 -2.02 12.89 15.73
N VAL A 610 -1.94 12.99 14.41
CA VAL A 610 -1.49 14.20 13.74
C VAL A 610 -2.72 14.94 13.23
N PRO A 611 -2.66 16.28 13.04
CA PRO A 611 -3.74 16.99 12.36
C PRO A 611 -4.10 16.23 11.07
N LYS A 612 -5.38 16.07 10.77
CA LYS A 612 -5.85 15.40 9.54
C LYS A 612 -6.47 16.41 8.60
N TYR A 613 -6.49 16.10 7.31
CA TYR A 613 -7.42 16.76 6.42
C TYR A 613 -8.84 16.49 6.92
N VAL A 614 -9.66 17.52 7.06
CA VAL A 614 -11.09 17.37 7.38
C VAL A 614 -11.85 18.02 6.24
N PRO A 615 -12.69 17.27 5.51
CA PRO A 615 -13.58 17.85 4.52
C PRO A 615 -14.42 18.98 5.12
N VAL A 616 -14.64 20.03 4.34
CA VAL A 616 -15.59 21.09 4.71
C VAL A 616 -16.88 20.80 3.94
N PRO A 617 -17.88 20.14 4.57
CA PRO A 617 -19.11 19.79 3.88
C PRO A 617 -19.89 21.04 3.51
N ALA A 618 -20.67 20.94 2.44
CA ALA A 618 -21.64 21.96 2.07
C ALA A 618 -22.71 22.09 3.15
N ALA A 619 -22.97 23.32 3.60
CA ALA A 619 -23.89 23.59 4.71
C ALA A 619 -25.33 23.13 4.42
N GLU A 620 -25.84 23.44 3.22
CA GLU A 620 -27.13 22.97 2.73
C GLU A 620 -27.07 22.78 1.21
N PHE A 621 -27.67 21.71 0.71
CA PHE A 621 -27.84 21.47 -0.70
C PHE A 621 -29.16 20.73 -0.96
N THR A 622 -29.70 20.88 -2.16
CA THR A 622 -30.92 20.19 -2.58
C THR A 622 -30.68 19.47 -3.89
N ALA A 623 -31.28 18.30 -4.03
CA ALA A 623 -31.16 17.53 -5.26
C ALA A 623 -31.79 18.30 -6.43
N ALA A 624 -30.98 18.61 -7.44
CA ALA A 624 -31.40 19.35 -8.62
C ALA A 624 -30.66 18.82 -9.86
N PRO A 625 -31.25 18.91 -11.07
CA PRO A 625 -30.54 18.58 -12.30
C PRO A 625 -29.23 19.38 -12.42
N ALA A 626 -28.19 18.77 -12.97
CA ALA A 626 -26.91 19.42 -13.17
C ALA A 626 -27.05 20.77 -13.93
N PRO A 627 -26.33 21.82 -13.49
CA PRO A 627 -26.35 23.12 -14.16
C PRO A 627 -25.97 23.03 -15.63
N LYS A 628 -26.61 23.85 -16.49
CA LYS A 628 -26.35 23.84 -17.94
C LYS A 628 -24.93 24.27 -18.29
N ASP A 629 -24.35 25.17 -17.51
CA ASP A 629 -22.98 25.67 -17.65
C ASP A 629 -21.92 24.68 -17.17
N ALA A 630 -22.32 23.62 -16.45
CA ALA A 630 -21.45 22.49 -16.16
C ALA A 630 -21.30 21.55 -17.38
N ALA A 631 -22.27 21.54 -18.31
CA ALA A 631 -22.17 20.75 -19.54
C ALA A 631 -21.18 21.39 -20.52
N LYS A 632 -20.23 20.59 -21.03
CA LYS A 632 -19.19 21.01 -21.99
C LYS A 632 -19.46 20.57 -23.43
N GLY A 633 -20.53 19.81 -23.67
CA GLY A 633 -20.94 19.34 -24.99
C GLY A 633 -21.35 17.87 -24.95
N THR A 634 -21.36 17.24 -26.12
CA THR A 634 -21.63 15.81 -26.28
C THR A 634 -20.51 15.11 -27.04
N ARG A 635 -20.32 13.82 -26.78
CA ARG A 635 -19.38 12.95 -27.50
C ARG A 635 -20.04 11.63 -27.84
N ALA A 636 -19.74 11.10 -29.02
CA ALA A 636 -20.12 9.75 -29.40
C ALA A 636 -19.25 8.75 -28.62
N VAL A 637 -19.88 7.91 -27.79
CA VAL A 637 -19.21 6.93 -26.94
C VAL A 637 -19.74 5.53 -27.24
N TRP A 638 -18.84 4.58 -27.39
CA TRP A 638 -19.15 3.19 -27.70
C TRP A 638 -19.16 2.37 -26.40
N PHE A 639 -20.31 2.33 -25.72
CA PHE A 639 -20.52 1.47 -24.55
C PHE A 639 -20.65 -0.01 -24.92
N ASP A 640 -21.08 -0.26 -26.16
CA ASP A 640 -20.98 -1.54 -26.84
C ASP A 640 -20.27 -1.35 -28.18
N ALA A 641 -19.75 -2.42 -28.76
CA ALA A 641 -19.03 -2.36 -30.04
C ALA A 641 -19.92 -2.04 -31.25
N ALA A 642 -21.25 -2.07 -31.08
CA ALA A 642 -22.21 -2.01 -32.18
C ALA A 642 -22.74 -0.60 -32.43
N THR A 643 -22.94 0.20 -31.38
CA THR A 643 -23.63 1.48 -31.48
C THR A 643 -22.93 2.58 -30.70
N ALA A 644 -22.60 3.67 -31.38
CA ALA A 644 -22.21 4.91 -30.73
C ALA A 644 -23.41 5.58 -30.06
N THR A 645 -23.27 5.92 -28.78
CA THR A 645 -24.26 6.63 -27.99
C THR A 645 -23.81 8.07 -27.76
N GLU A 646 -24.65 9.04 -28.12
CA GLU A 646 -24.38 10.44 -27.79
C GLU A 646 -24.43 10.62 -26.26
N THR A 647 -23.31 11.04 -25.69
CA THR A 647 -23.07 11.08 -24.24
C THR A 647 -22.77 12.51 -23.82
N THR A 648 -23.43 12.99 -22.77
CA THR A 648 -23.23 14.36 -22.28
C THR A 648 -21.95 14.46 -21.47
N LEU A 649 -21.14 15.48 -21.74
CA LEU A 649 -19.88 15.74 -21.04
C LEU A 649 -20.09 16.85 -19.99
N TYR A 650 -19.59 16.64 -18.77
CA TYR A 650 -19.66 17.60 -17.67
C TYR A 650 -18.27 17.95 -17.13
N GLU A 651 -18.07 19.21 -16.74
CA GLU A 651 -16.89 19.65 -15.97
C GLU A 651 -17.10 19.40 -14.48
N ARG A 652 -16.24 18.59 -13.86
CA ARG A 652 -16.38 18.23 -12.45
C ARG A 652 -16.44 19.44 -11.52
N ASP A 653 -15.55 20.42 -11.72
CA ASP A 653 -15.42 21.59 -10.85
C ASP A 653 -16.63 22.54 -10.96
N ARG A 654 -17.51 22.35 -11.95
CA ARG A 654 -18.76 23.12 -12.12
C ARG A 654 -20.00 22.42 -11.58
N LEU A 655 -19.86 21.22 -11.02
CA LEU A 655 -20.98 20.47 -10.44
C LEU A 655 -21.09 20.78 -8.94
N PRO A 656 -22.12 21.54 -8.51
CA PRO A 656 -22.33 21.84 -7.10
C PRO A 656 -22.89 20.63 -6.35
N PRO A 657 -22.78 20.60 -5.01
CA PRO A 657 -23.50 19.68 -4.15
C PRO A 657 -25.00 19.64 -4.49
N GLY A 658 -25.58 18.45 -4.55
CA GLY A 658 -26.96 18.20 -4.96
C GLY A 658 -27.19 18.08 -6.47
N ALA A 659 -26.20 18.37 -7.32
CA ALA A 659 -26.34 18.18 -8.76
C ALA A 659 -26.57 16.70 -9.11
N VAL A 660 -27.57 16.43 -9.95
CA VAL A 660 -27.97 15.09 -10.41
C VAL A 660 -27.81 14.99 -11.93
N LEU A 661 -27.17 13.92 -12.39
CA LEU A 661 -26.89 13.62 -13.80
C LEU A 661 -27.41 12.22 -14.13
N LYS A 662 -28.22 12.09 -15.17
CA LYS A 662 -28.68 10.78 -15.66
C LYS A 662 -27.75 10.30 -16.76
N GLY A 663 -27.31 9.05 -16.69
CA GLY A 663 -26.53 8.42 -17.75
C GLY A 663 -27.32 8.28 -19.06
N PRO A 664 -26.66 8.25 -20.23
CA PRO A 664 -25.22 8.23 -20.42
C PRO A 664 -24.56 9.61 -20.23
N ALA A 665 -23.59 9.69 -19.32
CA ALA A 665 -22.85 10.90 -19.00
C ALA A 665 -21.38 10.59 -18.70
N ILE A 666 -20.48 11.54 -19.01
CA ILE A 666 -19.08 11.52 -18.62
C ILE A 666 -18.76 12.80 -17.85
N VAL A 667 -18.15 12.65 -16.69
CA VAL A 667 -17.66 13.77 -15.87
C VAL A 667 -16.14 13.83 -16.01
N GLU A 668 -15.66 14.88 -16.67
CA GLU A 668 -14.24 15.13 -16.89
C GLU A 668 -13.69 15.97 -15.73
N GLN A 669 -12.50 15.62 -15.24
CA GLN A 669 -11.77 16.35 -14.22
C GLN A 669 -10.27 16.33 -14.53
N PHE A 670 -9.51 17.21 -13.89
CA PHE A 670 -8.06 17.32 -14.11
C PHE A 670 -7.33 15.98 -13.92
N ASP A 671 -7.72 15.20 -12.93
CA ASP A 671 -6.98 14.04 -12.43
C ASP A 671 -7.58 12.68 -12.83
N SER A 672 -8.80 12.65 -13.40
CA SER A 672 -9.50 11.41 -13.78
C SER A 672 -10.69 11.70 -14.71
N THR A 673 -11.45 10.65 -15.07
CA THR A 673 -12.71 10.74 -15.81
C THR A 673 -13.69 9.73 -15.23
N THR A 674 -14.89 10.17 -14.86
CA THR A 674 -15.95 9.28 -14.36
C THR A 674 -16.95 9.00 -15.45
N VAL A 675 -17.26 7.72 -15.64
CA VAL A 675 -18.20 7.25 -16.65
C VAL A 675 -19.48 6.78 -15.97
N ALA A 676 -20.62 7.37 -16.34
CA ALA A 676 -21.95 6.92 -15.92
C ALA A 676 -22.72 6.41 -17.15
N PRO A 677 -22.71 5.09 -17.43
CA PRO A 677 -23.46 4.50 -18.52
C PRO A 677 -24.99 4.68 -18.37
N ALA A 678 -25.75 4.33 -19.41
CA ALA A 678 -27.21 4.28 -19.31
C ALA A 678 -27.66 3.36 -18.15
N GLY A 679 -28.66 3.80 -17.38
CA GLY A 679 -29.16 3.10 -16.19
C GLY A 679 -28.49 3.52 -14.87
N TRP A 680 -27.34 4.20 -14.93
CA TRP A 680 -26.71 4.82 -13.79
C TRP A 680 -27.16 6.28 -13.62
N THR A 681 -27.39 6.70 -12.39
CA THR A 681 -27.62 8.10 -12.02
C THR A 681 -26.48 8.56 -11.11
N ALA A 682 -25.84 9.66 -11.46
CA ALA A 682 -24.80 10.28 -10.64
C ALA A 682 -25.37 11.46 -9.85
N SER A 683 -24.98 11.63 -8.60
CA SER A 683 -25.30 12.80 -7.78
C SER A 683 -24.09 13.28 -6.99
N VAL A 684 -24.00 14.60 -6.76
CA VAL A 684 -22.95 15.17 -5.90
C VAL A 684 -23.47 15.28 -4.47
N ASP A 685 -22.77 14.69 -3.50
CA ASP A 685 -23.15 14.77 -2.08
C ASP A 685 -22.59 16.05 -1.40
N GLY A 686 -22.77 16.15 -0.09
CA GLY A 686 -22.33 17.29 0.71
C GLY A 686 -20.81 17.41 0.86
N ASP A 687 -20.09 16.30 0.74
CA ASP A 687 -18.63 16.23 0.80
C ASP A 687 -18.00 16.34 -0.60
N TYR A 688 -18.81 16.66 -1.62
CA TYR A 688 -18.40 16.73 -3.02
C TYR A 688 -17.91 15.37 -3.56
N ASN A 689 -18.36 14.25 -3.01
CA ASN A 689 -18.23 12.97 -3.70
C ASN A 689 -19.25 12.89 -4.83
N LEU A 690 -18.91 12.17 -5.90
CA LEU A 690 -19.85 11.82 -6.95
C LEU A 690 -20.35 10.39 -6.69
N ILE A 691 -21.62 10.28 -6.32
CA ILE A 691 -22.29 9.04 -5.98
C ILE A 691 -23.03 8.53 -7.21
N LEU A 692 -22.63 7.38 -7.75
CA LEU A 692 -23.39 6.71 -8.80
C LEU A 692 -24.25 5.63 -8.17
N THR A 693 -25.53 5.62 -8.50
CA THR A 693 -26.47 4.58 -8.11
C THR A 693 -27.14 3.98 -9.34
N ARG A 694 -27.36 2.67 -9.28
CA ARG A 694 -28.15 1.95 -10.26
C ARG A 694 -29.50 1.57 -9.65
N GLU A 695 -30.57 2.05 -10.26
CA GLU A 695 -31.92 1.59 -9.93
C GLU A 695 -32.15 0.22 -10.57
N GLY A 696 -32.78 -0.69 -9.81
CA GLY A 696 -33.02 -2.07 -10.21
C GLY A 696 -34.10 -2.23 -11.26
#